data_AF-A0A7Y5IDQ2-F1
#
_entry.id   AF-A0A7Y5IDQ2-F1
#
_cell.length_a   1.000
_cell.length_b   1.000
_cell.length_c   1.000
_cell.angle_alpha   90.00
_cell.angle_beta   90.00
_cell.angle_gamma   90.00
#
_symmetry.space_group_name_H-M   'P 1'
#
loop_
_entity.id
_entity.type
_entity.pdbx_description
1 polymer ?
#
loop_
_entity_poly.entity_id
_entity_poly.type
_entity_poly.pdbx_seq_one_letter_code
_entity_poly.pdbx_strand_id
1 'polypeptide(L)'
;MMTGVVAAYLRTPRVKAAGTIYLLLAAVLSQTPLFNYLGYEFSAAMTVPAAFIAGYLTLHWLSRHRTIPMTGRQWLQVTGVYCTVNGLLLLIPFGIIALNAIVVKNCSFGLGVVYYLLLPVVTMVLAVALAAVTGMVFRRPYIVYTIIVTALLLQILFITLLQPQLYAYNFILGFFPGITYDETLTDLRLLILYRAFTLVAAVTLFAFFFILLRTTGPHDRLTDIVRRMRRTAARDRVLWGAVLTGAAVLGAAHLYRDDLGFEQSAEYIQSALGRRSESAHFIVYYRQEDHAAASMQRLKAEMEYHYRVVTDRLGAAPQENGKIAVYLYPDAAWKQRFIGTANTNIAKPWLREMHLTVGTFAGSFRHELVHIIAGEFGAPLIRASVRMGLNEGLAVATDWDEGMFSPHEYAAALMREGRLDDAARLFTLTGFASRSSTYAYIVSGSFIRYLIERFGSERVREVFPRGTFVTVLGAPLEELMGEWKAFLRTVDASDIPPVTVDALFSSPSILYKVCPRTVAELNRTAADDLRNGRFADAERSYVTSFDFAPSIPALRGLFHALNAQGKEQETTARYAALTNGSLLRSSPPILLALGDSYLLQGMQDSAAAVYQRVTAMHYSEWFTEAALLRSQYMRDAVDAAAFRTIFYGSVTAERRAAVLDSLHRSMPNAVSLLYHQAALSDSSVRPAFNGLPEGLMYAGLVRAAERSMERGAFEEAKALFWEAKNNAPTRVLADRLDERIELCDFTMTELQ
;
A
#
# COMPACT_ATOMS: atom_id res chain seq x y z
N MET A 1 -23.19 20.01 42.45
CA MET A 1 -23.12 21.31 41.74
C MET A 1 -22.65 21.19 40.29
N MET A 2 -21.53 20.48 40.02
CA MET A 2 -20.98 20.34 38.65
C MET A 2 -21.93 19.64 37.66
N THR A 3 -22.70 18.64 38.12
CA THR A 3 -23.70 17.92 37.33
C THR A 3 -24.84 18.82 36.84
N GLY A 4 -25.32 19.74 37.67
CA GLY A 4 -26.38 20.71 37.29
C GLY A 4 -25.91 21.72 36.24
N VAL A 5 -24.64 22.15 36.31
CA VAL A 5 -24.06 23.08 35.33
C VAL A 5 -23.89 22.41 33.96
N VAL A 6 -23.36 21.19 33.93
CA VAL A 6 -23.24 20.41 32.68
C VAL A 6 -24.63 20.22 32.03
N ALA A 7 -25.65 19.88 32.82
CA ALA A 7 -27.01 19.73 32.31
C ALA A 7 -27.58 21.03 31.70
N ALA A 8 -27.25 22.19 32.27
CA ALA A 8 -27.66 23.49 31.72
C ALA A 8 -27.01 23.76 30.36
N TYR A 9 -25.72 23.44 30.19
CA TYR A 9 -25.03 23.57 28.90
C TYR A 9 -25.62 22.67 27.83
N LEU A 10 -25.92 21.41 28.17
CA LEU A 10 -26.54 20.44 27.26
C LEU A 10 -27.91 20.89 26.74
N ARG A 11 -28.63 21.74 27.50
CA ARG A 11 -29.93 22.30 27.08
C ARG A 11 -29.80 23.47 26.10
N THR A 12 -28.61 24.03 25.90
CA THR A 12 -28.45 25.19 25.01
C THR A 12 -28.66 24.81 23.54
N PRO A 13 -29.25 25.71 22.71
CA PRO A 13 -29.52 25.41 21.30
C PRO A 13 -28.28 25.00 20.50
N ARG A 14 -27.14 25.64 20.76
CA ARG A 14 -25.86 25.33 20.08
C ARG A 14 -25.35 23.94 20.39
N VAL A 15 -25.48 23.48 21.65
CA VAL A 15 -25.06 22.13 22.04
C VAL A 15 -26.00 21.08 21.47
N LYS A 16 -27.31 21.36 21.43
CA LYS A 16 -28.28 20.49 20.72
C LYS A 16 -27.94 20.38 19.24
N ALA A 17 -27.66 21.50 18.56
CA ALA A 17 -27.27 21.51 17.16
C ALA A 17 -25.97 20.70 16.92
N ALA A 18 -24.95 20.88 17.78
CA ALA A 18 -23.73 20.07 17.73
C ALA A 18 -24.00 18.57 17.89
N GLY A 19 -24.87 18.19 18.84
CA GLY A 19 -25.30 16.80 19.02
C GLY A 19 -26.02 16.25 17.79
N THR A 20 -26.89 17.04 17.16
CA THR A 20 -27.56 16.67 15.90
C THR A 20 -26.57 16.48 14.76
N ILE A 21 -25.55 17.35 14.63
CA ILE A 21 -24.51 17.21 13.60
C ILE A 21 -23.76 15.88 13.79
N TYR A 22 -23.32 15.57 15.01
CA TYR A 22 -22.67 14.29 15.28
C TYR A 22 -23.58 13.09 15.01
N LEU A 23 -24.85 13.18 15.39
CA LEU A 23 -25.84 12.14 15.15
C LEU A 23 -25.98 11.86 13.64
N LEU A 24 -26.21 12.90 12.84
CA LEU A 24 -26.38 12.78 11.39
C LEU A 24 -25.11 12.25 10.72
N LEU A 25 -23.95 12.78 11.09
CA LEU A 25 -22.69 12.34 10.50
C LEU A 25 -22.39 10.87 10.83
N ALA A 26 -22.53 10.46 12.09
CA ALA A 26 -22.32 9.07 12.47
C ALA A 26 -23.37 8.12 11.87
N ALA A 27 -24.61 8.57 11.67
CA ALA A 27 -25.62 7.79 10.96
C ALA A 27 -25.27 7.60 9.48
N VAL A 28 -24.74 8.62 8.79
CA VAL A 28 -24.29 8.48 7.40
C VAL A 28 -23.06 7.56 7.30
N LEU A 29 -22.08 7.75 8.18
CA LEU A 29 -20.86 6.94 8.19
C LEU A 29 -21.13 5.48 8.56
N SER A 30 -22.10 5.21 9.45
CA SER A 30 -22.48 3.84 9.80
C SER A 30 -23.07 3.05 8.63
N GLN A 31 -23.54 3.74 7.57
CA GLN A 31 -24.04 3.14 6.34
C GLN A 31 -23.03 3.18 5.18
N THR A 32 -21.89 3.85 5.37
CA THR A 32 -20.85 3.94 4.33
C THR A 32 -19.85 2.80 4.52
N PRO A 33 -19.58 1.96 3.50
CA PRO A 33 -18.54 0.94 3.58
C PRO A 33 -17.20 1.54 4.04
N LEU A 34 -16.37 0.75 4.73
CA LEU A 34 -15.14 1.15 5.42
C LEU A 34 -15.33 2.00 6.69
N PHE A 35 -16.35 2.85 6.76
CA PHE A 35 -16.68 3.65 7.96
C PHE A 35 -17.76 3.00 8.86
N ASN A 36 -18.38 1.93 8.39
CA ASN A 36 -19.54 1.29 9.00
C ASN A 36 -19.25 0.43 10.25
N TYR A 37 -18.02 0.42 10.76
CA TYR A 37 -17.70 -0.23 12.03
C TYR A 37 -16.80 0.66 12.88
N LEU A 38 -16.80 0.42 14.21
CA LEU A 38 -15.91 1.11 15.14
C LEU A 38 -14.46 0.64 14.87
N GLY A 39 -13.74 1.41 14.08
CA GLY A 39 -12.35 1.19 13.69
C GLY A 39 -11.59 2.50 13.54
N TYR A 40 -10.41 2.44 12.90
CA TYR A 40 -9.57 3.61 12.67
C TYR A 40 -10.28 4.64 11.77
N GLU A 41 -10.88 4.22 10.66
CA GLU A 41 -11.45 5.11 9.65
C GLU A 41 -12.63 5.93 10.18
N PHE A 42 -13.57 5.27 10.87
CA PHE A 42 -14.67 5.97 11.56
C PHE A 42 -14.14 6.96 12.61
N SER A 43 -13.17 6.52 13.42
CA SER A 43 -12.58 7.36 14.47
C SER A 43 -11.84 8.57 13.90
N ALA A 44 -11.06 8.38 12.83
CA ALA A 44 -10.36 9.45 12.13
C ALA A 44 -11.34 10.46 11.51
N ALA A 45 -12.42 9.98 10.88
CA ALA A 45 -13.47 10.85 10.33
C ALA A 45 -14.13 11.74 11.40
N MET A 46 -14.24 11.29 12.64
CA MET A 46 -14.78 12.08 13.76
C MET A 46 -13.85 13.19 14.26
N THR A 47 -12.55 13.15 13.95
CA THR A 47 -11.59 14.15 14.46
C THR A 47 -11.83 15.55 13.93
N VAL A 48 -12.18 15.69 12.64
CA VAL A 48 -12.39 17.01 12.00
C VAL A 48 -13.64 17.70 12.58
N PRO A 49 -14.82 17.06 12.65
CA PRO A 49 -15.96 17.60 13.39
C PRO A 49 -15.62 17.89 14.86
N ALA A 50 -14.87 16.99 15.52
CA ALA A 50 -14.47 17.18 16.91
C ALA A 50 -13.65 18.45 17.13
N ALA A 51 -12.71 18.75 16.22
CA ALA A 51 -11.94 19.98 16.27
C ALA A 51 -12.85 21.22 16.16
N PHE A 52 -13.65 21.32 15.09
CA PHE A 52 -14.47 22.51 14.84
C PHE A 52 -15.57 22.72 15.88
N ILE A 53 -16.32 21.66 16.23
CA ILE A 53 -17.42 21.75 17.19
C ILE A 53 -16.88 22.14 18.57
N ALA A 54 -15.85 21.45 19.06
CA ALA A 54 -15.31 21.71 20.39
C ALA A 54 -14.66 23.09 20.48
N GLY A 55 -13.95 23.51 19.43
CA GLY A 55 -13.36 24.83 19.35
C GLY A 55 -14.40 25.95 19.34
N TYR A 56 -15.41 25.86 18.47
CA TYR A 56 -16.44 26.90 18.34
C TYR A 56 -17.34 27.01 19.57
N LEU A 57 -17.72 25.88 20.19
CA LEU A 57 -18.45 25.89 21.45
C LEU A 57 -17.62 26.54 22.57
N THR A 58 -16.33 26.22 22.66
CA THR A 58 -15.41 26.81 23.63
C THR A 58 -15.27 28.32 23.43
N LEU A 59 -15.07 28.79 22.19
CA LEU A 59 -15.02 30.23 21.89
C LEU A 59 -16.31 30.95 22.27
N HIS A 60 -17.45 30.35 21.96
CA HIS A 60 -18.76 30.88 22.30
C HIS A 60 -18.94 31.01 23.82
N TRP A 61 -18.65 29.94 24.57
CA TRP A 61 -18.76 29.98 26.03
C TRP A 61 -17.76 30.94 26.65
N LEU A 62 -16.51 30.93 26.21
CA LEU A 62 -15.48 31.84 26.72
C LEU A 62 -15.87 33.31 26.54
N SER A 63 -16.47 33.67 25.41
CA SER A 63 -16.94 35.05 25.17
C SER A 63 -17.95 35.53 26.22
N ARG A 64 -18.76 34.61 26.78
CA ARG A 64 -19.74 34.91 27.84
C ARG A 64 -19.14 34.89 29.23
N HIS A 65 -18.21 33.99 29.52
CA HIS A 65 -17.60 33.89 30.86
C HIS A 65 -16.58 34.99 31.10
N ARG A 66 -15.95 35.51 30.05
CA ARG A 66 -14.98 36.61 30.16
C ARG A 66 -15.57 37.90 30.70
N THR A 67 -16.88 38.11 30.57
CA THR A 67 -17.57 39.29 31.13
C THR A 67 -17.90 39.12 32.61
N ILE A 68 -17.68 37.94 33.19
CA ILE A 68 -18.00 37.61 34.57
C ILE A 68 -16.68 37.54 35.38
N PRO A 69 -16.55 38.25 36.50
CA PRO A 69 -15.36 38.14 37.35
C PRO A 69 -15.32 36.75 38.00
N MET A 70 -14.27 35.98 37.72
CA MET A 70 -14.08 34.63 38.26
C MET A 70 -12.68 34.44 38.83
N THR A 71 -12.58 33.69 39.93
CA THR A 71 -11.32 33.25 40.52
C THR A 71 -10.65 32.16 39.67
N GLY A 72 -9.35 31.92 39.87
CA GLY A 72 -8.62 30.87 39.15
C GLY A 72 -9.21 29.47 39.32
N ARG A 73 -9.72 29.14 40.52
CA ARG A 73 -10.38 27.85 40.80
C ARG A 73 -11.70 27.72 40.03
N GLN A 74 -12.47 28.79 39.91
CA GLN A 74 -13.70 28.81 39.12
C GLN A 74 -13.40 28.66 37.62
N TRP A 75 -12.36 29.32 37.10
CA TRP A 75 -11.91 29.12 35.72
C TRP A 75 -11.47 27.68 35.44
N LEU A 76 -10.79 27.03 36.39
CA LEU A 76 -10.43 25.62 36.28
C LEU A 76 -11.68 24.72 36.20
N GLN A 77 -12.68 24.98 37.04
CA GLN A 77 -13.95 24.25 37.02
C GLN A 77 -14.72 24.47 35.70
N VAL A 78 -14.82 25.72 35.22
CA VAL A 78 -15.51 26.04 33.96
C VAL A 78 -14.81 25.40 32.76
N THR A 79 -13.48 25.45 32.71
CA THR A 79 -12.71 24.79 31.66
C THR A 79 -12.92 23.27 31.70
N GLY A 80 -12.99 22.69 32.91
CA GLY A 80 -13.39 21.30 33.11
C GLY A 80 -14.78 21.00 32.54
N VAL A 81 -15.76 21.88 32.78
CA VAL A 81 -17.11 21.77 32.19
C VAL A 81 -17.07 21.83 30.66
N TYR A 82 -16.24 22.69 30.06
CA TYR A 82 -16.09 22.74 28.60
C TYR A 82 -15.62 21.41 28.03
N CYS A 83 -14.59 20.80 28.63
CA CYS A 83 -14.10 19.48 28.24
C CYS A 83 -15.16 18.40 28.48
N THR A 84 -15.85 18.41 29.63
CA THR A 84 -16.90 17.43 29.94
C THR A 84 -18.06 17.48 28.95
N VAL A 85 -18.60 18.67 28.66
CA VAL A 85 -19.73 18.80 27.72
C VAL A 85 -19.33 18.34 26.31
N ASN A 86 -18.14 18.72 25.83
CA ASN A 86 -17.65 18.25 24.52
C ASN A 86 -17.37 16.73 24.51
N GLY A 87 -16.84 16.18 25.59
CA GLY A 87 -16.66 14.73 25.75
C GLY A 87 -17.98 13.97 25.74
N LEU A 88 -19.02 14.48 26.40
CA LEU A 88 -20.36 13.89 26.37
C LEU A 88 -20.97 13.93 24.96
N LEU A 89 -20.72 14.97 24.18
CA LEU A 89 -21.17 15.01 22.78
C LEU A 89 -20.52 13.91 21.92
N LEU A 90 -19.25 13.57 22.17
CA LEU A 90 -18.57 12.46 21.49
C LEU A 90 -19.12 11.07 21.88
N LEU A 91 -19.94 10.95 22.93
CA LEU A 91 -20.66 9.71 23.21
C LEU A 91 -21.78 9.42 22.20
N ILE A 92 -22.31 10.44 21.53
CA ILE A 92 -23.35 10.27 20.50
C ILE A 92 -22.81 9.46 19.30
N PRO A 93 -21.73 9.90 18.61
CA PRO A 93 -21.16 9.12 17.51
C PRO A 93 -20.65 7.75 17.96
N PHE A 94 -20.05 7.66 19.14
CA PHE A 94 -19.61 6.38 19.74
C PHE A 94 -20.79 5.42 19.95
N GLY A 95 -21.89 5.90 20.51
CA GLY A 95 -23.08 5.10 20.78
C GLY A 95 -23.71 4.57 19.49
N ILE A 96 -23.82 5.40 18.45
CA ILE A 96 -24.36 4.98 17.15
C ILE A 96 -23.51 3.85 16.55
N ILE A 97 -22.19 4.02 16.48
CA ILE A 97 -21.34 3.02 15.83
C ILE A 97 -21.20 1.75 16.68
N ALA A 98 -21.27 1.86 18.01
CA ALA A 98 -21.30 0.72 18.90
C ALA A 98 -22.59 -0.09 18.73
N LEU A 99 -23.74 0.57 18.61
CA LEU A 99 -25.01 -0.10 18.27
C LEU A 99 -24.96 -0.72 16.87
N ASN A 100 -24.28 -0.07 15.91
CA ASN A 100 -24.11 -0.63 14.58
C ASN A 100 -23.32 -1.94 14.56
N ALA A 101 -22.52 -2.23 15.59
CA ALA A 101 -21.79 -3.49 15.71
C ALA A 101 -22.72 -4.73 15.90
N ILE A 102 -24.01 -4.50 16.19
CA ILE A 102 -25.05 -5.55 16.21
C ILE A 102 -25.42 -5.98 14.77
N VAL A 103 -25.34 -5.06 13.81
CA VAL A 103 -25.73 -5.26 12.41
C VAL A 103 -24.52 -5.57 11.53
N VAL A 104 -23.41 -4.85 11.73
CA VAL A 104 -22.18 -4.96 10.96
C VAL A 104 -21.12 -5.66 11.79
N LYS A 105 -20.53 -6.74 11.25
CA LYS A 105 -19.46 -7.49 11.91
C LYS A 105 -18.26 -6.58 12.20
N ASN A 106 -17.88 -6.49 13.48
CA ASN A 106 -16.67 -5.80 13.92
C ASN A 106 -15.69 -6.80 14.54
N CYS A 107 -14.61 -7.08 13.82
CA CYS A 107 -13.65 -8.12 14.20
C CYS A 107 -12.64 -7.65 15.27
N SER A 108 -12.60 -6.36 15.61
CA SER A 108 -11.65 -5.81 16.58
C SER A 108 -12.23 -4.62 17.36
N PHE A 109 -13.39 -4.82 17.99
CA PHE A 109 -14.11 -3.76 18.71
C PHE A 109 -13.25 -3.05 19.77
N GLY A 110 -12.50 -3.81 20.56
CA GLY A 110 -11.63 -3.25 21.62
C GLY A 110 -10.55 -2.32 21.06
N LEU A 111 -9.93 -2.68 19.94
CA LEU A 111 -8.98 -1.81 19.24
C LEU A 111 -9.67 -0.58 18.65
N GLY A 112 -10.90 -0.74 18.15
CA GLY A 112 -11.75 0.38 17.71
C GLY A 112 -12.01 1.41 18.82
N VAL A 113 -12.27 0.96 20.06
CA VAL A 113 -12.40 1.85 21.23
C VAL A 113 -11.10 2.60 21.49
N VAL A 114 -9.94 1.93 21.40
CA VAL A 114 -8.63 2.57 21.55
C VAL A 114 -8.43 3.67 20.50
N TYR A 115 -8.72 3.40 19.21
CA TYR A 115 -8.65 4.44 18.17
C TYR A 115 -9.60 5.60 18.44
N TYR A 116 -10.82 5.33 18.92
CA TYR A 116 -11.77 6.38 19.24
C TYR A 116 -11.31 7.28 20.40
N LEU A 117 -10.64 6.71 21.39
CA LEU A 117 -10.04 7.47 22.48
C LEU A 117 -8.80 8.26 22.01
N LEU A 118 -7.96 7.68 21.17
CA LEU A 118 -6.73 8.32 20.69
C LEU A 118 -6.97 9.41 19.65
N LEU A 119 -8.01 9.27 18.83
CA LEU A 119 -8.27 10.17 17.71
C LEU A 119 -9.23 11.32 18.13
N PRO A 120 -10.56 11.19 18.07
CA PRO A 120 -11.45 12.34 18.27
C PRO A 120 -11.41 12.92 19.69
N VAL A 121 -11.17 12.10 20.73
CA VAL A 121 -11.13 12.60 22.13
C VAL A 121 -9.89 13.46 22.38
N VAL A 122 -8.69 12.99 21.99
CA VAL A 122 -7.46 13.80 22.12
C VAL A 122 -7.55 15.07 21.28
N THR A 123 -8.10 14.98 20.06
CA THR A 123 -8.31 16.14 19.19
C THR A 123 -9.28 17.15 19.80
N MET A 124 -10.35 16.69 20.45
CA MET A 124 -11.28 17.55 21.18
C MET A 124 -10.58 18.30 22.32
N VAL A 125 -9.73 17.63 23.11
CA VAL A 125 -8.98 18.27 24.20
C VAL A 125 -8.05 19.36 23.67
N LEU A 126 -7.32 19.07 22.59
CA LEU A 126 -6.47 20.06 21.92
C LEU A 126 -7.30 21.25 21.39
N ALA A 127 -8.44 20.98 20.76
CA ALA A 127 -9.32 22.00 20.20
C ALA A 127 -9.86 22.96 21.25
N VAL A 128 -10.26 22.44 22.43
CA VAL A 128 -10.69 23.26 23.58
C VAL A 128 -9.53 24.14 24.06
N ALA A 129 -8.32 23.58 24.22
CA ALA A 129 -7.14 24.34 24.68
C ALA A 129 -6.76 25.46 23.71
N LEU A 130 -6.73 25.15 22.40
CA LEU A 130 -6.41 26.09 21.34
C LEU A 130 -7.47 27.20 21.21
N ALA A 131 -8.75 26.85 21.30
CA ALA A 131 -9.85 27.81 21.32
C ALA A 131 -9.77 28.74 22.54
N ALA A 132 -9.42 28.21 23.71
CA ALA A 132 -9.27 29.00 24.92
C ALA A 132 -8.17 30.07 24.77
N VAL A 133 -7.00 29.69 24.25
CA VAL A 133 -5.90 30.64 23.99
C VAL A 133 -6.28 31.67 22.92
N THR A 134 -6.78 31.21 21.77
CA THR A 134 -7.13 32.11 20.65
C THR A 134 -8.23 33.11 21.03
N GLY A 135 -9.22 32.67 21.81
CA GLY A 135 -10.31 33.49 22.36
C GLY A 135 -9.85 34.59 23.33
N MET A 136 -8.70 34.42 23.98
CA MET A 136 -8.11 35.44 24.86
C MET A 136 -7.23 36.43 24.09
N VAL A 137 -6.44 35.93 23.12
CA VAL A 137 -5.40 36.72 22.44
C VAL A 137 -5.94 37.57 21.30
N PHE A 138 -6.86 37.02 20.49
CA PHE A 138 -7.26 37.65 19.23
C PHE A 138 -8.64 38.30 19.29
N ARG A 139 -8.80 39.43 18.59
CA ARG A 139 -10.10 40.13 18.49
C ARG A 139 -11.12 39.41 17.61
N ARG A 140 -10.65 38.66 16.61
CA ARG A 140 -11.48 37.84 15.71
C ARG A 140 -11.15 36.36 15.92
N PRO A 141 -11.45 35.78 17.10
CA PRO A 141 -10.90 34.49 17.50
C PRO A 141 -11.41 33.33 16.63
N TYR A 142 -12.67 33.39 16.15
CA TYR A 142 -13.21 32.36 15.25
C TYR A 142 -12.42 32.25 13.94
N ILE A 143 -12.04 33.39 13.33
CA ILE A 143 -11.28 33.41 12.08
C ILE A 143 -9.89 32.83 12.32
N VAL A 144 -9.19 33.32 13.36
CA VAL A 144 -7.83 32.87 13.68
C VAL A 144 -7.80 31.38 14.03
N TYR A 145 -8.75 30.91 14.85
CA TYR A 145 -8.89 29.50 15.19
C TYR A 145 -9.11 28.64 13.93
N THR A 146 -10.01 29.07 13.04
CA THR A 146 -10.30 28.36 11.78
C THR A 146 -9.07 28.29 10.88
N ILE A 147 -8.32 29.39 10.75
CA ILE A 147 -7.06 29.42 10.00
C ILE A 147 -6.05 28.45 10.59
N ILE A 148 -5.86 28.44 11.91
CA ILE A 148 -4.90 27.52 12.56
C ILE A 148 -5.30 26.06 12.34
N VAL A 149 -6.56 25.70 12.60
CA VAL A 149 -7.03 24.31 12.40
C VAL A 149 -6.90 23.90 10.93
N THR A 150 -7.23 24.79 9.99
CA THR A 150 -7.07 24.53 8.55
C THR A 150 -5.61 24.38 8.17
N ALA A 151 -4.71 25.24 8.67
CA ALA A 151 -3.28 25.14 8.43
C ALA A 151 -2.68 23.84 8.98
N LEU A 152 -3.12 23.41 10.18
CA LEU A 152 -2.76 22.11 10.73
C LEU A 152 -3.23 20.98 9.81
N LEU A 153 -4.46 21.01 9.28
CA LEU A 153 -4.92 19.98 8.34
C LEU A 153 -4.13 20.01 7.01
N LEU A 154 -3.81 21.19 6.48
CA LEU A 154 -3.04 21.35 5.24
C LEU A 154 -1.57 20.90 5.37
N GLN A 155 -1.04 20.78 6.59
CA GLN A 155 0.28 20.17 6.85
C GLN A 155 0.37 18.76 6.24
N ILE A 156 -0.74 18.01 6.23
CA ILE A 156 -0.77 16.66 5.64
C ILE A 156 -0.40 16.72 4.16
N LEU A 157 -0.97 17.68 3.43
CA LEU A 157 -0.67 17.87 2.01
C LEU A 157 0.78 18.34 1.81
N PHE A 158 1.25 19.26 2.66
CA PHE A 158 2.64 19.72 2.60
C PHE A 158 3.64 18.56 2.75
N ILE A 159 3.44 17.71 3.76
CA ILE A 159 4.30 16.55 4.01
C ILE A 159 4.21 15.56 2.84
N THR A 160 3.00 15.13 2.47
CA THR A 160 2.84 14.08 1.46
C THR A 160 3.21 14.51 0.03
N LEU A 161 3.15 15.81 -0.27
CA LEU A 161 3.61 16.34 -1.55
C LEU A 161 5.13 16.57 -1.57
N LEU A 162 5.72 17.11 -0.50
CA LEU A 162 7.12 17.57 -0.55
C LEU A 162 8.13 16.61 0.08
N GLN A 163 7.69 15.63 0.88
CA GLN A 163 8.56 14.63 1.49
C GLN A 163 8.33 13.26 0.85
N PRO A 164 9.33 12.35 0.85
CA PRO A 164 9.17 11.00 0.31
C PRO A 164 7.97 10.22 0.88
N GLN A 165 7.66 10.43 2.16
CA GLN A 165 6.58 9.71 2.83
C GLN A 165 5.17 10.04 2.31
N LEU A 166 4.32 9.01 2.26
CA LEU A 166 2.90 9.14 1.88
C LEU A 166 1.97 9.31 3.07
N TYR A 167 2.46 9.08 4.28
CA TYR A 167 1.72 9.25 5.51
C TYR A 167 2.06 10.56 6.21
N ALA A 168 1.23 10.97 7.17
CA ALA A 168 1.53 12.13 8.00
C ALA A 168 0.94 11.98 9.41
N TYR A 169 1.75 12.29 10.43
CA TYR A 169 1.22 12.54 11.77
C TYR A 169 0.74 13.99 11.88
N ASN A 170 -0.38 14.19 12.57
CA ASN A 170 -1.04 15.49 12.58
C ASN A 170 -1.78 15.77 13.89
N PHE A 171 -1.71 17.01 14.39
CA PHE A 171 -2.36 17.36 15.64
C PHE A 171 -3.89 17.17 15.62
N ILE A 172 -4.55 17.36 14.48
CA ILE A 172 -6.01 17.24 14.35
C ILE A 172 -6.43 15.82 14.02
N LEU A 173 -6.00 15.27 12.88
CA LEU A 173 -6.43 13.94 12.45
C LEU A 173 -5.75 12.81 13.26
N GLY A 174 -4.56 13.12 13.74
CA GLY A 174 -3.44 12.55 13.02
C GLY A 174 -2.78 11.32 13.54
N PHE A 175 -3.24 10.25 12.96
CA PHE A 175 -2.41 9.71 11.90
C PHE A 175 -3.16 9.85 10.56
N PHE A 176 -2.46 10.03 9.42
CA PHE A 176 -3.00 9.93 8.06
C PHE A 176 -2.24 8.81 7.33
N PRO A 177 -2.89 7.69 6.93
CA PRO A 177 -2.23 6.52 6.36
C PRO A 177 -1.71 6.70 4.94
N GLY A 178 -2.05 7.79 4.26
CA GLY A 178 -1.78 7.96 2.84
C GLY A 178 -2.92 7.44 1.96
N ILE A 179 -2.78 7.68 0.66
CA ILE A 179 -3.70 7.21 -0.39
C ILE A 179 -3.09 5.94 -1.00
N THR A 180 -3.03 4.87 -0.22
CA THR A 180 -2.41 3.60 -0.62
C THR A 180 -3.39 2.45 -0.44
N TYR A 181 -3.26 1.40 -1.25
CA TYR A 181 -4.09 0.20 -1.14
C TYR A 181 -3.64 -0.74 -0.02
N ASP A 182 -2.59 -0.39 0.73
CA ASP A 182 -2.07 -1.24 1.80
C ASP A 182 -3.07 -1.31 2.97
N GLU A 183 -3.41 -2.56 3.32
CA GLU A 183 -4.44 -2.88 4.30
C GLU A 183 -3.91 -2.85 5.74
N THR A 184 -2.61 -2.80 5.94
CA THR A 184 -1.99 -2.67 7.27
C THR A 184 -1.86 -1.19 7.65
N LEU A 185 -2.42 -0.80 8.80
CA LEU A 185 -2.22 0.55 9.35
C LEU A 185 -0.90 0.63 10.12
N THR A 186 -0.51 1.87 10.40
CA THR A 186 0.68 2.22 11.18
C THR A 186 0.66 1.64 12.58
N ASP A 187 1.87 1.44 13.10
CA ASP A 187 2.14 0.99 14.46
C ASP A 187 1.35 1.83 15.49
N LEU A 188 0.42 1.17 16.18
CA LEU A 188 -0.38 1.76 17.26
C LEU A 188 0.50 2.44 18.32
N ARG A 189 1.72 1.93 18.56
CA ARG A 189 2.66 2.49 19.53
C ARG A 189 3.10 3.89 19.14
N LEU A 190 3.41 4.11 17.87
CA LEU A 190 3.80 5.42 17.36
C LEU A 190 2.60 6.40 17.36
N LEU A 191 1.40 5.92 17.07
CA LEU A 191 0.19 6.73 17.23
C LEU A 191 -0.01 7.14 18.69
N ILE A 192 0.13 6.22 19.65
CA ILE A 192 0.04 6.53 21.09
C ILE A 192 1.09 7.58 21.48
N LEU A 193 2.34 7.41 21.03
CA LEU A 193 3.43 8.36 21.29
C LEU A 193 3.10 9.75 20.74
N TYR A 194 2.63 9.84 19.49
CA TYR A 194 2.24 11.12 18.88
C TYR A 194 1.01 11.75 19.56
N ARG A 195 0.09 10.93 20.07
CA ARG A 195 -1.06 11.43 20.85
C ARG A 195 -0.68 11.89 22.25
N ALA A 196 0.29 11.26 22.89
CA ALA A 196 0.88 11.79 24.13
C ALA A 196 1.51 13.16 23.88
N PHE A 197 2.23 13.34 22.76
CA PHE A 197 2.77 14.61 22.34
C PHE A 197 1.69 15.68 22.11
N THR A 198 0.59 15.30 21.47
CA THR A 198 -0.59 16.16 21.27
C THR A 198 -1.20 16.61 22.60
N LEU A 199 -1.26 15.72 23.60
CA LEU A 199 -1.73 16.05 24.94
C LEU A 199 -0.77 17.00 25.67
N VAL A 200 0.55 16.84 25.51
CA VAL A 200 1.53 17.81 26.02
C VAL A 200 1.27 19.19 25.43
N ALA A 201 1.03 19.29 24.11
CA ALA A 201 0.66 20.57 23.48
C ALA A 201 -0.63 21.16 24.08
N ALA A 202 -1.66 20.34 24.30
CA ALA A 202 -2.90 20.81 24.93
C ALA A 202 -2.67 21.30 26.37
N VAL A 203 -1.88 20.59 27.18
CA VAL A 203 -1.52 21.01 28.54
C VAL A 203 -0.74 22.33 28.54
N THR A 204 0.22 22.48 27.62
CA THR A 204 0.97 23.73 27.42
C THR A 204 0.03 24.89 27.08
N LEU A 205 -0.93 24.68 26.16
CA LEU A 205 -1.91 25.69 25.79
C LEU A 205 -2.85 26.04 26.94
N PHE A 206 -3.30 25.07 27.74
CA PHE A 206 -4.09 25.35 28.94
C PHE A 206 -3.30 26.13 29.98
N ALA A 207 -2.05 25.75 30.26
CA ALA A 207 -1.18 26.49 31.18
C ALA A 207 -1.00 27.94 30.70
N PHE A 208 -0.79 28.14 29.40
CA PHE A 208 -0.70 29.45 28.78
C PHE A 208 -2.02 30.24 28.90
N PHE A 209 -3.17 29.60 28.67
CA PHE A 209 -4.49 30.19 28.86
C PHE A 209 -4.69 30.70 30.30
N PHE A 210 -4.30 29.93 31.32
CA PHE A 210 -4.41 30.38 32.72
C PHE A 210 -3.50 31.57 33.06
N ILE A 211 -2.34 31.69 32.41
CA ILE A 211 -1.49 32.89 32.51
C ILE A 211 -2.17 34.08 31.83
N LEU A 212 -2.77 33.87 30.65
CA LEU A 212 -3.50 34.91 29.93
C LEU A 212 -4.67 35.46 30.76
N LEU A 213 -5.46 34.60 31.41
CA LEU A 213 -6.57 35.03 32.28
C LEU A 213 -6.15 36.03 33.38
N ARG A 214 -4.89 35.99 33.84
CA ARG A 214 -4.36 36.89 34.89
C ARG A 214 -3.76 38.18 34.33
N THR A 215 -3.53 38.25 33.01
CA THR A 215 -2.72 39.29 32.37
C THR A 215 -3.47 40.08 31.29
N THR A 216 -4.63 39.58 30.85
CA THR A 216 -5.47 40.17 29.79
C THR A 216 -6.75 40.80 30.33
N GLY A 217 -7.00 42.04 29.94
CA GLY A 217 -8.25 42.79 30.10
C GLY A 217 -9.06 42.86 28.80
N PRO A 218 -10.30 43.39 28.82
CA PRO A 218 -11.24 43.33 27.69
C PRO A 218 -10.82 44.02 26.38
N HIS A 219 -9.80 44.89 26.35
CA HIS A 219 -9.40 45.64 25.15
C HIS A 219 -7.89 45.80 24.94
N ASP A 220 -7.09 45.01 25.64
CA ASP A 220 -5.63 45.16 25.65
C ASP A 220 -5.01 44.96 24.27
N ARG A 221 -3.96 45.75 23.95
CA ARG A 221 -3.09 45.46 22.81
C ARG A 221 -2.12 44.34 23.19
N LEU A 222 -1.63 43.59 22.20
CA LEU A 222 -0.69 42.47 22.41
C LEU A 222 0.54 42.89 23.23
N THR A 223 1.03 44.12 23.01
CA THR A 223 2.16 44.73 23.74
C THR A 223 1.91 44.85 25.25
N ASP A 224 0.68 45.19 25.64
CA ASP A 224 0.31 45.39 27.04
C ASP A 224 0.20 44.04 27.77
N ILE A 225 -0.30 43.02 27.06
CA ILE A 225 -0.36 41.63 27.51
C ILE A 225 1.06 41.12 27.80
N VAL A 226 1.98 41.27 26.84
CA VAL A 226 3.38 40.82 26.98
C VAL A 226 4.08 41.52 28.15
N ARG A 227 3.89 42.84 28.31
CA ARG A 227 4.49 43.60 29.42
C ARG A 227 3.99 43.12 30.78
N ARG A 228 2.69 42.80 30.91
CA ARG A 228 2.11 42.25 32.15
C ARG A 228 2.55 40.82 32.42
N MET A 229 2.63 39.98 31.38
CA MET A 229 3.15 38.61 31.48
C MET A 229 4.58 38.55 32.04
N ARG A 230 5.47 39.45 31.60
CA ARG A 230 6.84 39.54 32.15
C ARG A 230 6.86 39.87 33.65
N ARG A 231 5.92 40.70 34.12
CA ARG A 231 5.81 41.09 35.54
C ARG A 231 5.21 39.97 36.40
N THR A 232 4.28 39.19 35.86
CA THR A 232 3.65 38.08 36.59
C THR A 232 4.45 36.77 36.55
N ALA A 233 5.47 36.68 35.69
CA ALA A 233 6.30 35.48 35.54
C ALA A 233 6.91 34.98 36.85
N ALA A 234 7.38 35.90 37.72
CA ALA A 234 7.94 35.55 39.02
C ALA A 234 6.90 35.00 40.03
N ARG A 235 5.61 35.32 39.85
CA ARG A 235 4.48 34.90 40.70
C ARG A 235 3.87 33.58 40.24
N ASP A 236 3.90 33.31 38.93
CA ASP A 236 3.26 32.16 38.29
C ASP A 236 4.27 31.09 37.84
N ARG A 237 5.32 30.84 38.64
CA ARG A 237 6.47 29.98 38.29
C ARG A 237 6.07 28.57 37.84
N VAL A 238 5.02 27.99 38.44
CA VAL A 238 4.53 26.65 38.07
C VAL A 238 3.92 26.62 36.66
N LEU A 239 3.09 27.62 36.32
CA LEU A 239 2.45 27.69 35.00
C LEU A 239 3.49 28.01 33.92
N TRP A 240 4.41 28.94 34.20
CA TRP A 240 5.51 29.22 33.28
C TRP A 240 6.47 28.04 33.14
N GLY A 241 6.75 27.32 34.22
CA GLY A 241 7.51 26.06 34.18
C GLY A 241 6.83 25.04 33.28
N ALA A 242 5.52 24.83 33.42
CA ALA A 242 4.76 23.92 32.55
C ALA A 242 4.78 24.36 31.07
N VAL A 243 4.65 25.67 30.80
CA VAL A 243 4.74 26.20 29.43
C VAL A 243 6.14 26.00 28.84
N LEU A 244 7.19 26.32 29.59
CA LEU A 244 8.57 26.20 29.12
C LEU A 244 8.99 24.74 28.94
N THR A 245 8.68 23.87 29.91
CA THR A 245 8.94 22.43 29.80
C THR A 245 8.17 21.84 28.62
N GLY A 246 6.88 22.17 28.50
CA GLY A 246 6.08 21.73 27.35
C GLY A 246 6.66 22.23 26.03
N ALA A 247 7.00 23.51 25.91
CA ALA A 247 7.62 24.07 24.71
C ALA A 247 8.98 23.41 24.40
N ALA A 248 9.79 23.08 25.42
CA ALA A 248 11.05 22.37 25.25
C ALA A 248 10.84 20.93 24.75
N VAL A 249 9.85 20.21 25.30
CA VAL A 249 9.47 18.88 24.81
C VAL A 249 8.96 18.95 23.36
N LEU A 250 8.10 19.92 23.05
CA LEU A 250 7.59 20.15 21.70
C LEU A 250 8.71 20.49 20.70
N GLY A 251 9.62 21.38 21.10
CA GLY A 251 10.79 21.75 20.30
C GLY A 251 11.74 20.58 20.08
N ALA A 252 12.07 19.83 21.13
CA ALA A 252 12.92 18.65 21.03
C ALA A 252 12.31 17.60 20.09
N ALA A 253 11.02 17.28 20.23
CA ALA A 253 10.39 16.31 19.34
C ALA A 253 10.32 16.80 17.88
N HIS A 254 10.20 18.11 17.63
CA HIS A 254 10.27 18.64 16.28
C HIS A 254 11.69 18.54 15.68
N LEU A 255 12.73 18.66 16.50
CA LEU A 255 14.12 18.47 16.08
C LEU A 255 14.43 16.99 15.80
N TYR A 256 13.92 16.07 16.63
CA TYR A 256 14.10 14.61 16.49
C TYR A 256 12.94 13.93 15.77
N ARG A 257 12.18 14.66 14.94
CA ARG A 257 10.94 14.13 14.34
C ARG A 257 11.16 12.92 13.43
N ASP A 258 12.30 12.87 12.74
CA ASP A 258 12.69 11.74 11.90
C ASP A 258 13.02 10.50 12.75
N ASP A 259 13.86 10.67 13.78
CA ASP A 259 14.24 9.60 14.71
C ASP A 259 13.05 9.05 15.52
N LEU A 260 12.08 9.92 15.85
CA LEU A 260 10.84 9.54 16.52
C LEU A 260 9.84 8.83 15.58
N GLY A 261 10.10 8.83 14.26
CA GLY A 261 9.24 8.24 13.25
C GLY A 261 7.98 9.05 12.95
N PHE A 262 7.96 10.35 13.25
CA PHE A 262 6.84 11.25 12.93
C PHE A 262 6.92 11.81 11.51
N GLU A 263 8.15 12.02 11.03
CA GLU A 263 8.47 12.35 9.64
C GLU A 263 9.62 11.45 9.16
N GLN A 264 9.87 11.44 7.86
CA GLN A 264 10.87 10.65 7.16
C GLN A 264 11.37 11.54 6.03
N SER A 265 12.25 12.48 6.38
CA SER A 265 12.90 13.36 5.41
C SER A 265 13.71 12.59 4.37
N ALA A 266 13.90 13.19 3.20
CA ALA A 266 14.76 12.61 2.17
C ALA A 266 16.18 12.39 2.70
N GLU A 267 16.73 13.35 3.43
CA GLU A 267 18.05 13.26 4.06
C GLU A 267 18.14 12.08 5.03
N TYR A 268 17.11 11.88 5.86
CA TYR A 268 17.05 10.76 6.80
C TYR A 268 17.04 9.41 6.07
N ILE A 269 16.18 9.25 5.05
CA ILE A 269 16.12 8.02 4.25
C ILE A 269 17.45 7.75 3.55
N GLN A 270 18.05 8.77 2.92
CA GLN A 270 19.32 8.65 2.22
C GLN A 270 20.45 8.25 3.19
N SER A 271 20.48 8.83 4.39
CA SER A 271 21.46 8.45 5.42
C SER A 271 21.25 7.03 5.93
N ALA A 272 20.00 6.57 6.06
CA ALA A 272 19.67 5.22 6.50
C ALA A 272 20.03 4.16 5.45
N LEU A 273 19.91 4.48 4.16
CA LEU A 273 20.38 3.63 3.06
C LEU A 273 21.92 3.65 2.98
N GLY A 274 22.55 4.81 3.17
CA GLY A 274 23.99 4.92 3.40
C GLY A 274 24.88 4.81 2.15
N ARG A 275 24.35 4.40 1.00
CA ARG A 275 25.07 4.45 -0.29
C ARG A 275 24.31 5.25 -1.35
N ARG A 276 25.09 5.83 -2.26
CA ARG A 276 24.65 6.64 -3.38
C ARG A 276 25.49 6.29 -4.61
N SER A 277 24.84 6.02 -5.75
CA SER A 277 25.49 5.84 -7.05
C SER A 277 24.75 6.65 -8.11
N GLU A 278 25.42 6.97 -9.22
CA GLU A 278 24.83 7.75 -10.30
C GLU A 278 25.09 7.10 -11.66
N SER A 279 24.15 7.32 -12.58
CA SER A 279 24.25 7.08 -14.03
C SER A 279 23.98 8.38 -14.79
N ALA A 280 23.72 8.33 -16.09
CA ALA A 280 23.39 9.52 -16.89
C ALA A 280 22.09 10.17 -16.40
N HIS A 281 21.04 9.37 -16.21
CA HIS A 281 19.70 9.86 -15.89
C HIS A 281 19.27 9.58 -14.44
N PHE A 282 20.01 8.78 -13.66
CA PHE A 282 19.58 8.35 -12.33
C PHE A 282 20.56 8.65 -11.20
N ILE A 283 20.00 8.86 -10.00
CA ILE A 283 20.70 8.81 -8.71
C ILE A 283 20.07 7.66 -7.92
N VAL A 284 20.87 6.65 -7.54
CA VAL A 284 20.40 5.46 -6.83
C VAL A 284 20.85 5.53 -5.38
N TYR A 285 19.89 5.44 -4.46
CA TYR A 285 20.10 5.30 -3.02
C TYR A 285 19.77 3.88 -2.59
N TYR A 286 20.71 3.21 -1.92
CA TYR A 286 20.63 1.78 -1.59
C TYR A 286 21.55 1.45 -0.40
N ARG A 287 21.44 0.25 0.19
CA ARG A 287 22.43 -0.22 1.19
C ARG A 287 23.56 -1.02 0.55
N GLN A 288 24.75 -0.92 1.12
CA GLN A 288 25.92 -1.61 0.60
C GLN A 288 25.75 -3.14 0.59
N GLU A 289 25.08 -3.69 1.61
CA GLU A 289 24.88 -5.13 1.77
C GLU A 289 23.98 -5.71 0.68
N ASP A 290 23.12 -4.90 0.08
CA ASP A 290 22.14 -5.36 -0.92
C ASP A 290 22.74 -5.42 -2.32
N HIS A 291 23.79 -4.64 -2.61
CA HIS A 291 24.42 -4.61 -3.93
C HIS A 291 25.94 -4.41 -3.86
N ALA A 292 26.69 -5.42 -4.34
CA ALA A 292 28.11 -5.28 -4.66
C ALA A 292 28.32 -4.25 -5.80
N ALA A 293 29.52 -3.66 -5.87
CA ALA A 293 29.83 -2.59 -6.83
C ALA A 293 29.59 -2.99 -8.31
N ALA A 294 29.99 -4.21 -8.69
CA ALA A 294 29.75 -4.74 -10.04
C ALA A 294 28.25 -4.93 -10.34
N SER A 295 27.46 -5.38 -9.35
CA SER A 295 26.01 -5.50 -9.47
C SER A 295 25.34 -4.15 -9.66
N MET A 296 25.84 -3.10 -9.01
CA MET A 296 25.32 -1.74 -9.16
C MET A 296 25.61 -1.14 -10.55
N GLN A 297 26.77 -1.44 -11.16
CA GLN A 297 27.05 -0.99 -12.53
C GLN A 297 26.07 -1.58 -13.54
N ARG A 298 25.78 -2.89 -13.44
CA ARG A 298 24.78 -3.55 -14.29
C ARG A 298 23.38 -3.01 -14.08
N LEU A 299 22.99 -2.82 -12.81
CA LEU A 299 21.68 -2.26 -12.48
C LEU A 299 21.50 -0.88 -13.11
N LYS A 300 22.52 -0.03 -13.08
CA LYS A 300 22.49 1.27 -13.74
C LYS A 300 22.35 1.16 -15.26
N ALA A 301 23.08 0.24 -15.90
CA ALA A 301 22.93 0.00 -17.33
C ALA A 301 21.50 -0.48 -17.69
N GLU A 302 20.91 -1.36 -16.88
CA GLU A 302 19.51 -1.80 -17.03
C GLU A 302 18.52 -0.64 -16.87
N MET A 303 18.76 0.25 -15.90
CA MET A 303 17.95 1.47 -15.74
C MET A 303 18.04 2.39 -16.96
N GLU A 304 19.24 2.60 -17.51
CA GLU A 304 19.46 3.42 -18.71
C GLU A 304 18.83 2.79 -19.96
N TYR A 305 18.88 1.47 -20.09
CA TYR A 305 18.17 0.74 -21.15
C TYR A 305 16.67 1.02 -21.08
N HIS A 306 16.06 0.81 -19.91
CA HIS A 306 14.63 1.04 -19.72
C HIS A 306 14.24 2.51 -19.89
N TYR A 307 15.12 3.45 -19.50
CA TYR A 307 14.94 4.88 -19.78
C TYR A 307 14.81 5.15 -21.28
N ARG A 308 15.73 4.62 -22.09
CA ARG A 308 15.66 4.72 -23.54
C ARG A 308 14.36 4.10 -24.08
N VAL A 309 14.05 2.87 -23.69
CA VAL A 309 12.83 2.18 -24.16
C VAL A 309 11.56 2.98 -23.83
N VAL A 310 11.42 3.48 -22.61
CA VAL A 310 10.24 4.24 -22.19
C VAL A 310 10.15 5.58 -22.92
N THR A 311 11.26 6.31 -23.04
CA THR A 311 11.28 7.62 -23.72
C THR A 311 10.97 7.49 -25.20
N ASP A 312 11.50 6.45 -25.87
CA ASP A 312 11.21 6.12 -27.26
C ASP A 312 9.73 5.74 -27.46
N ARG A 313 9.20 4.83 -26.63
CA ARG A 313 7.78 4.39 -26.69
C ARG A 313 6.80 5.55 -26.47
N LEU A 314 7.11 6.46 -25.53
CA LEU A 314 6.27 7.63 -25.25
C LEU A 314 6.50 8.79 -26.23
N GLY A 315 7.62 8.78 -26.97
CA GLY A 315 8.07 9.91 -27.78
C GLY A 315 8.34 11.17 -26.94
N ALA A 316 8.71 10.99 -25.68
CA ALA A 316 8.89 12.07 -24.70
C ALA A 316 10.17 11.83 -23.88
N ALA A 317 10.94 12.89 -23.67
CA ALA A 317 12.07 12.90 -22.76
C ALA A 317 11.91 14.05 -21.75
N PRO A 318 12.48 13.92 -20.53
CA PRO A 318 12.48 14.99 -19.54
C PRO A 318 13.09 16.28 -20.08
N GLN A 319 12.35 17.40 -20.01
CA GLN A 319 12.84 18.70 -20.47
C GLN A 319 13.83 19.35 -19.50
N GLU A 320 13.79 18.95 -18.23
CA GLU A 320 14.63 19.48 -17.16
C GLU A 320 15.92 18.64 -16.97
N ASN A 321 17.08 19.32 -16.85
CA ASN A 321 18.42 18.74 -16.62
C ASN A 321 18.63 18.02 -15.26
N GLY A 322 17.57 17.61 -14.57
CA GLY A 322 17.64 16.86 -13.33
C GLY A 322 17.75 15.35 -13.54
N LYS A 323 18.42 14.64 -12.64
CA LYS A 323 18.40 13.17 -12.58
C LYS A 323 17.19 12.67 -11.78
N ILE A 324 16.72 11.48 -12.09
CA ILE A 324 15.63 10.80 -11.38
C ILE A 324 16.22 10.08 -10.16
N ALA A 325 15.70 10.36 -8.97
CA ALA A 325 16.13 9.71 -7.74
C ALA A 325 15.41 8.37 -7.56
N VAL A 326 16.16 7.30 -7.29
CA VAL A 326 15.66 5.94 -7.12
C VAL A 326 16.08 5.43 -5.76
N TYR A 327 15.10 5.20 -4.91
CA TYR A 327 15.27 4.65 -3.57
C TYR A 327 15.01 3.15 -3.60
N LEU A 328 16.08 2.35 -3.45
CA LEU A 328 16.02 0.90 -3.42
C LEU A 328 16.04 0.41 -1.97
N TYR A 329 14.87 0.06 -1.45
CA TYR A 329 14.70 -0.48 -0.11
C TYR A 329 15.01 -1.98 -0.09
N PRO A 330 15.60 -2.51 1.00
CA PRO A 330 15.95 -3.93 1.09
C PRO A 330 14.73 -4.84 0.99
N ASP A 331 13.64 -4.46 1.65
CA ASP A 331 12.41 -5.23 1.74
C ASP A 331 11.17 -4.35 1.95
N ALA A 332 10.00 -4.99 1.94
CA ALA A 332 8.71 -4.34 2.13
C ALA A 332 8.55 -3.69 3.53
N ALA A 333 9.20 -4.23 4.57
CA ALA A 333 9.09 -3.67 5.92
C ALA A 333 9.87 -2.35 6.04
N TRP A 334 11.04 -2.26 5.41
CA TRP A 334 11.79 -1.01 5.26
C TRP A 334 10.97 0.04 4.52
N LYS A 335 10.42 -0.32 3.36
CA LYS A 335 9.60 0.60 2.56
C LYS A 335 8.37 1.09 3.35
N GLN A 336 7.68 0.19 4.07
CA GLN A 336 6.54 0.55 4.91
C GLN A 336 6.93 1.54 6.01
N ARG A 337 8.08 1.32 6.67
CA ARG A 337 8.59 2.21 7.71
C ARG A 337 8.86 3.62 7.17
N PHE A 338 9.56 3.72 6.04
CA PHE A 338 10.05 5.00 5.53
C PHE A 338 9.01 5.78 4.72
N ILE A 339 8.19 5.11 3.92
CA ILE A 339 7.25 5.81 3.02
C ILE A 339 5.79 5.47 3.23
N GLY A 340 5.48 4.46 4.05
CA GLY A 340 4.10 4.08 4.39
C GLY A 340 3.47 3.01 3.50
N THR A 341 4.25 2.40 2.60
CA THR A 341 3.77 1.30 1.73
C THR A 341 4.68 0.09 1.80
N ALA A 342 4.07 -1.09 1.93
CA ALA A 342 4.77 -2.37 1.97
C ALA A 342 4.79 -3.00 0.59
N ASN A 343 3.59 -3.18 0.00
CA ASN A 343 3.43 -3.96 -1.22
C ASN A 343 3.41 -3.09 -2.47
N THR A 344 3.04 -1.82 -2.34
CA THR A 344 2.88 -0.90 -3.47
C THR A 344 4.18 -0.15 -3.72
N ASN A 345 4.73 -0.25 -4.93
CA ASN A 345 5.81 0.62 -5.41
C ASN A 345 5.20 1.95 -5.87
N ILE A 346 5.97 3.04 -5.78
CA ILE A 346 5.45 4.37 -6.11
C ILE A 346 6.48 5.20 -6.87
N ALA A 347 5.96 6.01 -7.77
CA ALA A 347 6.61 7.17 -8.35
C ALA A 347 5.97 8.47 -7.81
N LYS A 348 6.79 9.49 -7.61
CA LYS A 348 6.36 10.87 -7.35
C LYS A 348 6.87 11.77 -8.47
N PRO A 349 6.14 11.87 -9.61
CA PRO A 349 6.62 12.60 -10.79
C PRO A 349 6.97 14.07 -10.52
N TRP A 350 6.27 14.71 -9.59
CA TRP A 350 6.53 16.09 -9.18
C TRP A 350 7.81 16.27 -8.35
N LEU A 351 8.38 15.20 -7.78
CA LEU A 351 9.71 15.20 -7.14
C LEU A 351 10.78 14.50 -8.01
N ARG A 352 10.38 13.80 -9.08
CA ARG A 352 11.24 12.90 -9.88
C ARG A 352 11.88 11.80 -9.03
N GLU A 353 11.08 11.23 -8.13
CA GLU A 353 11.50 10.18 -7.19
C GLU A 353 10.73 8.88 -7.44
N MET A 354 11.42 7.74 -7.33
CA MET A 354 10.83 6.40 -7.36
C MET A 354 11.26 5.61 -6.13
N HIS A 355 10.33 4.86 -5.54
CA HIS A 355 10.54 4.08 -4.33
C HIS A 355 10.18 2.61 -4.57
N LEU A 356 11.21 1.77 -4.61
CA LEU A 356 11.12 0.36 -5.01
C LEU A 356 11.78 -0.53 -3.95
N THR A 357 11.40 -1.80 -3.87
CA THR A 357 12.21 -2.79 -3.13
C THR A 357 13.15 -3.51 -4.07
N VAL A 358 14.30 -3.97 -3.58
CA VAL A 358 15.27 -4.74 -4.36
C VAL A 358 14.60 -5.92 -5.07
N GLY A 359 13.76 -6.67 -4.35
CA GLY A 359 13.04 -7.84 -4.88
C GLY A 359 11.91 -7.54 -5.87
N THR A 360 11.52 -6.28 -6.07
CA THR A 360 10.45 -5.89 -7.01
C THR A 360 10.95 -5.02 -8.17
N PHE A 361 12.22 -4.64 -8.19
CA PHE A 361 12.81 -3.78 -9.20
C PHE A 361 12.49 -4.26 -10.62
N ALA A 362 12.82 -5.52 -10.94
CA ALA A 362 12.69 -6.05 -12.30
C ALA A 362 11.26 -5.96 -12.87
N GLY A 363 10.24 -6.21 -12.05
CA GLY A 363 8.84 -6.23 -12.49
C GLY A 363 8.07 -4.92 -12.24
N SER A 364 8.74 -3.83 -11.86
CA SER A 364 8.03 -2.56 -11.58
C SER A 364 8.80 -1.30 -11.93
N PHE A 365 10.12 -1.37 -12.11
CA PHE A 365 10.94 -0.21 -12.43
C PHE A 365 10.43 0.50 -13.68
N ARG A 366 10.15 -0.24 -14.77
CA ARG A 366 9.67 0.34 -16.01
C ARG A 366 8.31 0.99 -15.85
N HIS A 367 7.36 0.34 -15.18
CA HIS A 367 6.04 0.90 -14.85
C HIS A 367 6.16 2.23 -14.10
N GLU A 368 6.96 2.30 -13.03
CA GLU A 368 7.14 3.53 -12.26
C GLU A 368 7.88 4.62 -13.05
N LEU A 369 8.84 4.22 -13.91
CA LEU A 369 9.55 5.14 -14.79
C LEU A 369 8.59 5.80 -15.79
N VAL A 370 7.59 5.08 -16.32
CA VAL A 370 6.56 5.67 -17.19
C VAL A 370 5.85 6.82 -16.49
N HIS A 371 5.51 6.68 -15.20
CA HIS A 371 4.89 7.77 -14.45
C HIS A 371 5.80 9.00 -14.35
N ILE A 372 7.11 8.80 -14.14
CA ILE A 372 8.07 9.91 -14.10
C ILE A 372 8.15 10.62 -15.45
N ILE A 373 8.32 9.88 -16.55
CA ILE A 373 8.42 10.47 -17.90
C ILE A 373 7.09 11.10 -18.34
N ALA A 374 5.96 10.48 -17.99
CA ALA A 374 4.63 11.03 -18.26
C ALA A 374 4.37 12.37 -17.52
N GLY A 375 5.15 12.65 -16.46
CA GLY A 375 5.09 13.91 -15.76
C GLY A 375 5.41 15.14 -16.60
N GLU A 376 6.16 14.97 -17.70
CA GLU A 376 6.49 16.04 -18.65
C GLU A 376 5.28 16.57 -19.42
N PHE A 377 4.27 15.73 -19.62
CA PHE A 377 3.01 16.08 -20.28
C PHE A 377 1.81 15.84 -19.37
N GLY A 378 2.01 15.76 -18.05
CA GLY A 378 0.94 15.59 -17.07
C GLY A 378 0.20 16.89 -16.75
N ALA A 379 -0.84 16.79 -15.91
CA ALA A 379 -1.53 17.98 -15.42
C ALA A 379 -0.59 18.87 -14.56
N PRO A 380 -0.75 20.20 -14.61
CA PRO A 380 0.04 21.10 -13.78
C PRO A 380 -0.03 20.73 -12.29
N LEU A 381 1.06 21.01 -11.55
CA LEU A 381 1.26 20.70 -10.13
C LEU A 381 1.51 19.21 -9.80
N ILE A 382 0.62 18.31 -10.21
CA ILE A 382 0.76 16.88 -9.87
C ILE A 382 1.64 16.10 -10.85
N ARG A 383 1.95 16.66 -12.04
CA ARG A 383 2.74 15.98 -13.08
C ARG A 383 2.23 14.55 -13.36
N ALA A 384 0.91 14.40 -13.45
CA ALA A 384 0.21 13.13 -13.66
C ALA A 384 -1.17 13.38 -14.27
N SER A 385 -1.89 12.34 -14.68
CA SER A 385 -3.29 12.46 -15.08
C SER A 385 -4.21 12.63 -13.87
N VAL A 386 -5.22 13.50 -13.97
CA VAL A 386 -6.29 13.60 -12.95
C VAL A 386 -7.26 12.40 -12.97
N ARG A 387 -7.16 11.54 -13.99
CA ARG A 387 -7.95 10.31 -14.16
C ARG A 387 -7.01 9.11 -14.05
N MET A 388 -7.17 8.31 -12.99
CA MET A 388 -6.31 7.16 -12.70
C MET A 388 -6.27 6.13 -13.85
N GLY A 389 -7.38 5.92 -14.58
CA GLY A 389 -7.39 5.03 -15.74
C GLY A 389 -6.43 5.47 -16.87
N LEU A 390 -6.24 6.77 -17.07
CA LEU A 390 -5.21 7.25 -18.00
C LEU A 390 -3.81 7.08 -17.41
N ASN A 391 -3.65 7.30 -16.10
CA ASN A 391 -2.35 7.21 -15.41
C ASN A 391 -1.79 5.79 -15.45
N GLU A 392 -2.52 4.83 -14.86
CA GLU A 392 -2.08 3.42 -14.82
C GLU A 392 -2.20 2.77 -16.20
N GLY A 393 -3.19 3.16 -17.00
CA GLY A 393 -3.34 2.64 -18.36
C GLY A 393 -2.16 2.98 -19.26
N LEU A 394 -1.60 4.20 -19.17
CA LEU A 394 -0.42 4.56 -19.94
C LEU A 394 0.81 3.73 -19.52
N ALA A 395 1.00 3.50 -18.22
CA ALA A 395 2.08 2.67 -17.71
C ALA A 395 1.97 1.23 -18.24
N VAL A 396 0.80 0.60 -18.14
CA VAL A 396 0.57 -0.77 -18.67
C VAL A 396 0.67 -0.82 -20.20
N ALA A 397 0.19 0.20 -20.92
CA ALA A 397 0.30 0.25 -22.38
C ALA A 397 1.76 0.38 -22.87
N THR A 398 2.62 0.95 -22.02
CA THR A 398 4.06 1.13 -22.30
C THR A 398 4.86 -0.09 -21.82
N ASP A 399 4.49 -0.69 -20.69
CA ASP A 399 5.08 -1.92 -20.14
C ASP A 399 4.30 -3.17 -20.61
N TRP A 400 4.18 -3.29 -21.93
CA TRP A 400 3.19 -4.12 -22.61
C TRP A 400 3.37 -5.64 -22.42
N ASP A 401 4.61 -6.08 -22.27
CA ASP A 401 5.03 -7.49 -22.38
C ASP A 401 5.12 -8.19 -21.01
N GLU A 402 4.41 -7.65 -20.02
CA GLU A 402 4.38 -8.16 -18.65
C GLU A 402 3.22 -9.16 -18.44
N GLY A 403 3.56 -10.46 -18.45
CA GLY A 403 2.65 -11.54 -18.06
C GLY A 403 2.57 -12.71 -19.06
N MET A 404 1.66 -13.65 -18.80
CA MET A 404 1.44 -14.80 -19.70
C MET A 404 0.80 -14.39 -21.03
N PHE A 405 -0.07 -13.39 -21.00
CA PHE A 405 -0.81 -12.89 -22.16
C PHE A 405 -0.85 -11.36 -22.11
N SER A 406 -1.10 -10.73 -23.25
CA SER A 406 -1.13 -9.28 -23.38
C SER A 406 -2.40 -8.70 -22.76
N PRO A 407 -2.40 -7.41 -22.39
CA PRO A 407 -3.61 -6.73 -21.94
C PRO A 407 -4.76 -6.79 -22.96
N HIS A 408 -4.47 -6.83 -24.27
CA HIS A 408 -5.49 -7.04 -25.30
C HIS A 408 -6.14 -8.43 -25.21
N GLU A 409 -5.34 -9.49 -25.09
CA GLU A 409 -5.84 -10.87 -24.98
C GLU A 409 -6.68 -11.04 -23.71
N TYR A 410 -6.22 -10.53 -22.57
CA TYR A 410 -7.02 -10.55 -21.33
C TYR A 410 -8.33 -9.75 -21.45
N ALA A 411 -8.31 -8.57 -22.07
CA ALA A 411 -9.51 -7.78 -22.28
C ALA A 411 -10.50 -8.47 -23.24
N ALA A 412 -9.99 -9.14 -24.28
CA ALA A 412 -10.81 -9.96 -25.18
C ALA A 412 -11.42 -11.17 -24.45
N ALA A 413 -10.66 -11.85 -23.59
CA ALA A 413 -11.20 -12.91 -22.72
C ALA A 413 -12.29 -12.37 -21.78
N LEU A 414 -12.06 -11.23 -21.12
CA LEU A 414 -13.08 -10.57 -20.29
C LEU A 414 -14.34 -10.22 -21.10
N MET A 415 -14.20 -9.78 -22.35
CA MET A 415 -15.33 -9.51 -23.23
C MET A 415 -16.09 -10.79 -23.60
N ARG A 416 -15.38 -11.88 -23.92
CA ARG A 416 -15.96 -13.19 -24.21
C ARG A 416 -16.80 -13.72 -23.04
N GLU A 417 -16.31 -13.55 -21.81
CA GLU A 417 -17.02 -13.96 -20.59
C GLU A 417 -18.12 -12.97 -20.15
N GLY A 418 -18.37 -11.88 -20.90
CA GLY A 418 -19.39 -10.88 -20.56
C GLY A 418 -19.06 -10.03 -19.34
N ARG A 419 -17.77 -9.79 -19.06
CA ARG A 419 -17.27 -9.12 -17.84
C ARG A 419 -16.67 -7.73 -18.07
N LEU A 420 -16.76 -7.21 -19.29
CA LEU A 420 -16.17 -5.92 -19.71
C LEU A 420 -17.17 -4.73 -19.67
N ASP A 421 -18.25 -4.87 -18.91
CA ASP A 421 -19.27 -3.84 -18.80
C ASP A 421 -18.77 -2.63 -18.02
N ASP A 422 -19.19 -1.44 -18.47
CA ASP A 422 -18.87 -0.15 -17.84
C ASP A 422 -17.36 0.19 -17.78
N ALA A 423 -16.56 -0.30 -18.75
CA ALA A 423 -15.13 0.00 -18.84
C ALA A 423 -14.83 1.53 -18.92
N ALA A 424 -15.74 2.32 -19.51
CA ALA A 424 -15.63 3.78 -19.58
C ALA A 424 -15.49 4.44 -18.20
N ARG A 425 -16.11 3.85 -17.17
CA ARG A 425 -16.07 4.37 -15.80
C ARG A 425 -14.65 4.40 -15.23
N LEU A 426 -13.73 3.55 -15.68
CA LEU A 426 -12.32 3.57 -15.25
C LEU A 426 -11.62 4.91 -15.54
N PHE A 427 -12.11 5.65 -16.55
CA PHE A 427 -11.56 6.94 -16.97
C PHE A 427 -12.31 8.14 -16.37
N THR A 428 -13.11 7.90 -15.31
CA THR A 428 -13.69 8.95 -14.47
C THR A 428 -12.80 9.22 -13.25
N LEU A 429 -13.08 10.29 -12.49
CA LEU A 429 -12.27 10.69 -11.33
C LEU A 429 -12.22 9.62 -10.21
N THR A 430 -13.27 8.83 -10.05
CA THR A 430 -13.42 7.88 -8.94
C THR A 430 -13.62 6.44 -9.39
N GLY A 431 -13.93 6.21 -10.68
CA GLY A 431 -14.34 4.91 -11.16
C GLY A 431 -13.24 3.85 -11.18
N PHE A 432 -11.97 4.25 -11.29
CA PHE A 432 -10.83 3.33 -11.24
C PHE A 432 -10.80 2.51 -9.93
N ALA A 433 -11.01 3.17 -8.78
CA ALA A 433 -11.00 2.54 -7.45
C ALA A 433 -12.24 1.65 -7.16
N SER A 434 -13.25 1.70 -8.04
CA SER A 434 -14.50 0.94 -7.87
C SER A 434 -14.41 -0.51 -8.36
N ARG A 435 -13.32 -0.89 -9.05
CA ARG A 435 -13.06 -2.24 -9.56
C ARG A 435 -11.85 -2.86 -8.87
N SER A 436 -11.58 -4.14 -9.14
CA SER A 436 -10.35 -4.80 -8.69
C SER A 436 -9.14 -4.19 -9.38
N SER A 437 -7.99 -4.13 -8.69
CA SER A 437 -6.77 -3.54 -9.24
C SER A 437 -6.38 -4.20 -10.57
N THR A 438 -6.28 -5.53 -10.60
CA THR A 438 -5.93 -6.28 -11.82
C THR A 438 -6.85 -5.95 -13.01
N TYR A 439 -8.17 -5.87 -12.79
CA TYR A 439 -9.11 -5.49 -13.85
C TYR A 439 -8.85 -4.07 -14.34
N ALA A 440 -8.73 -3.11 -13.41
CA ALA A 440 -8.58 -1.70 -13.73
C ALA A 440 -7.30 -1.42 -14.54
N TYR A 441 -6.18 -2.06 -14.17
CA TYR A 441 -4.89 -1.94 -14.86
C TYR A 441 -4.94 -2.55 -16.27
N ILE A 442 -5.35 -3.82 -16.39
CA ILE A 442 -5.38 -4.53 -17.67
C ILE A 442 -6.32 -3.88 -18.68
N VAL A 443 -7.55 -3.54 -18.25
CA VAL A 443 -8.55 -2.93 -19.13
C VAL A 443 -8.10 -1.54 -19.57
N SER A 444 -7.55 -0.74 -18.64
CA SER A 444 -7.06 0.59 -18.98
C SER A 444 -5.85 0.53 -19.91
N GLY A 445 -4.89 -0.36 -19.64
CA GLY A 445 -3.71 -0.57 -20.47
C GLY A 445 -4.06 -1.00 -21.89
N SER A 446 -4.96 -1.97 -22.02
CA SER A 446 -5.51 -2.41 -23.31
C SER A 446 -6.15 -1.25 -24.07
N PHE A 447 -7.01 -0.44 -23.42
CA PHE A 447 -7.64 0.69 -24.11
C PHE A 447 -6.62 1.77 -24.52
N ILE A 448 -5.68 2.14 -23.65
CA ILE A 448 -4.67 3.16 -23.97
C ILE A 448 -3.74 2.66 -25.08
N ARG A 449 -3.34 1.38 -25.07
CA ARG A 449 -2.54 0.80 -26.16
C ARG A 449 -3.27 0.90 -27.49
N TYR A 450 -4.55 0.55 -27.53
CA TYR A 450 -5.38 0.72 -28.72
C TYR A 450 -5.41 2.17 -29.23
N LEU A 451 -5.51 3.16 -28.33
CA LEU A 451 -5.45 4.56 -28.72
C LEU A 451 -4.07 4.95 -29.28
N ILE A 452 -2.98 4.46 -28.69
CA ILE A 452 -1.61 4.72 -29.18
C ILE A 452 -1.45 4.13 -30.59
N GLU A 453 -1.89 2.90 -30.81
CA GLU A 453 -1.77 2.21 -32.10
C GLU A 453 -2.63 2.86 -33.19
N ARG A 454 -3.82 3.38 -32.82
CA ARG A 454 -4.74 4.01 -33.77
C ARG A 454 -4.43 5.48 -34.05
N PHE A 455 -4.05 6.25 -33.04
CA PHE A 455 -3.94 7.71 -33.13
C PHE A 455 -2.52 8.25 -32.94
N GLY A 456 -1.56 7.39 -32.58
CA GLY A 456 -0.18 7.76 -32.28
C GLY A 456 0.02 8.24 -30.84
N SER A 457 1.25 8.10 -30.33
CA SER A 457 1.63 8.49 -28.97
C SER A 457 1.47 10.00 -28.73
N GLU A 458 1.75 10.84 -29.73
CA GLU A 458 1.63 12.30 -29.64
C GLU A 458 0.23 12.76 -29.20
N ARG A 459 -0.83 12.29 -29.87
CA ARG A 459 -2.21 12.66 -29.53
C ARG A 459 -2.64 12.07 -28.20
N VAL A 460 -2.17 10.88 -27.84
CA VAL A 460 -2.47 10.28 -26.52
C VAL A 460 -1.85 11.10 -25.38
N ARG A 461 -0.64 11.65 -25.56
CA ARG A 461 -0.01 12.56 -24.59
C ARG A 461 -0.85 13.82 -24.38
N GLU A 462 -1.45 14.38 -25.42
CA GLU A 462 -2.34 15.54 -25.29
C GLU A 462 -3.66 15.21 -24.53
N VAL A 463 -4.16 13.98 -24.67
CA VAL A 463 -5.34 13.51 -23.90
C VAL A 463 -5.00 13.29 -22.42
N PHE A 464 -3.78 12.81 -22.14
CA PHE A 464 -3.36 12.28 -20.84
C PHE A 464 -3.68 13.18 -19.62
N PRO A 465 -3.36 14.49 -19.58
CA PRO A 465 -3.61 15.33 -18.40
C PRO A 465 -5.03 15.29 -17.84
N ARG A 466 -6.03 15.30 -18.73
CA ARG A 466 -7.42 15.68 -18.40
C ARG A 466 -8.47 14.77 -19.02
N GLY A 467 -8.11 13.89 -19.94
CA GLY A 467 -9.04 13.07 -20.72
C GLY A 467 -9.84 13.89 -21.74
N THR A 468 -9.16 14.72 -22.52
CA THR A 468 -9.71 15.61 -23.57
C THR A 468 -9.98 14.86 -24.89
N PHE A 469 -10.67 13.71 -24.80
CA PHE A 469 -10.89 12.80 -25.93
C PHE A 469 -11.55 13.48 -27.15
N VAL A 470 -12.64 14.23 -26.95
CA VAL A 470 -13.38 14.86 -28.06
C VAL A 470 -12.51 15.87 -28.80
N THR A 471 -11.83 16.75 -28.08
CA THR A 471 -11.05 17.83 -28.71
C THR A 471 -9.79 17.34 -29.38
N VAL A 472 -9.15 16.29 -28.83
CA VAL A 472 -7.85 15.80 -29.32
C VAL A 472 -8.01 14.65 -30.30
N LEU A 473 -8.98 13.74 -30.11
CA LEU A 473 -9.17 12.54 -30.94
C LEU A 473 -10.39 12.65 -31.87
N GLY A 474 -11.25 13.66 -31.69
CA GLY A 474 -12.42 13.91 -32.54
C GLY A 474 -13.65 13.08 -32.18
N ALA A 475 -13.60 12.25 -31.14
CA ALA A 475 -14.68 11.37 -30.73
C ALA A 475 -14.86 11.35 -29.20
N PRO A 476 -16.09 11.19 -28.68
CA PRO A 476 -16.35 10.99 -27.26
C PRO A 476 -15.80 9.63 -26.77
N LEU A 477 -15.56 9.54 -25.45
CA LEU A 477 -15.01 8.35 -24.81
C LEU A 477 -15.84 7.10 -25.11
N GLU A 478 -17.17 7.23 -25.09
CA GLU A 478 -18.12 6.15 -25.29
C GLU A 478 -18.02 5.55 -26.70
N GLU A 479 -17.78 6.40 -27.71
CA GLU A 479 -17.57 5.96 -29.08
C GLU A 479 -16.24 5.22 -29.22
N LEU A 480 -15.15 5.81 -28.72
CA LEU A 480 -13.81 5.18 -28.69
C LEU A 480 -13.83 3.83 -27.97
N MET A 481 -14.60 3.71 -26.88
CA MET A 481 -14.82 2.45 -26.16
C MET A 481 -15.56 1.41 -27.01
N GLY A 482 -16.55 1.84 -27.79
CA GLY A 482 -17.25 0.98 -28.74
C GLY A 482 -16.34 0.45 -29.83
N GLU A 483 -15.49 1.32 -30.39
CA GLU A 483 -14.51 0.96 -31.42
C GLU A 483 -13.44 0.01 -30.88
N TRP A 484 -12.91 0.27 -29.68
CA TRP A 484 -11.98 -0.62 -29.00
C TRP A 484 -12.59 -2.00 -28.73
N LYS A 485 -13.85 -2.07 -28.28
CA LYS A 485 -14.57 -3.34 -28.11
C LYS A 485 -14.76 -4.07 -29.44
N ALA A 486 -14.96 -3.36 -30.55
CA ALA A 486 -15.03 -3.97 -31.87
C ALA A 486 -13.67 -4.57 -32.28
N PHE A 487 -12.58 -3.86 -32.00
CA PHE A 487 -11.21 -4.37 -32.16
C PHE A 487 -10.95 -5.61 -31.30
N LEU A 488 -11.37 -5.64 -30.04
CA LEU A 488 -11.18 -6.81 -29.18
C LEU A 488 -11.84 -8.09 -29.72
N ARG A 489 -12.83 -7.99 -30.61
CA ARG A 489 -13.45 -9.18 -31.26
C ARG A 489 -12.53 -9.84 -32.28
N THR A 490 -11.50 -9.14 -32.73
CA THR A 490 -10.49 -9.66 -33.68
C THR A 490 -9.25 -10.19 -32.96
N VAL A 491 -9.15 -10.01 -31.64
CA VAL A 491 -8.03 -10.51 -30.83
C VAL A 491 -8.34 -11.94 -30.42
N ASP A 492 -7.43 -12.87 -30.74
CA ASP A 492 -7.55 -14.25 -30.29
C ASP A 492 -7.23 -14.34 -28.80
N ALA A 493 -8.10 -15.01 -28.05
CA ALA A 493 -7.95 -15.25 -26.62
C ALA A 493 -8.36 -16.68 -26.25
N SER A 494 -8.38 -17.62 -27.22
CA SER A 494 -8.77 -19.02 -27.00
C SER A 494 -7.95 -19.70 -25.92
N ASP A 495 -6.68 -19.32 -25.80
CA ASP A 495 -5.70 -19.93 -24.90
C ASP A 495 -5.84 -19.47 -23.45
N ILE A 496 -6.74 -18.51 -23.17
CA ILE A 496 -7.07 -18.04 -21.83
C ILE A 496 -8.34 -18.76 -21.35
N PRO A 497 -8.24 -19.72 -20.42
CA PRO A 497 -9.41 -20.44 -19.93
C PRO A 497 -10.35 -19.54 -19.11
N PRO A 498 -11.67 -19.81 -19.10
CA PRO A 498 -12.63 -19.06 -18.27
C PRO A 498 -12.26 -19.04 -16.77
N VAL A 499 -11.74 -20.16 -16.26
CA VAL A 499 -11.30 -20.28 -14.86
C VAL A 499 -10.17 -19.30 -14.50
N THR A 500 -9.35 -18.91 -15.47
CA THR A 500 -8.25 -17.94 -15.30
C THR A 500 -8.79 -16.53 -15.21
N VAL A 501 -9.80 -16.20 -16.03
CA VAL A 501 -10.54 -14.94 -15.94
C VAL A 501 -11.19 -14.80 -14.56
N ASP A 502 -11.79 -15.87 -14.04
CA ASP A 502 -12.38 -15.89 -12.70
C ASP A 502 -11.35 -15.73 -11.59
N ALA A 503 -10.22 -16.42 -11.68
CA ALA A 503 -9.17 -16.35 -10.68
C ALA A 503 -8.51 -14.96 -10.62
N LEU A 504 -8.28 -14.31 -11.77
CA LEU A 504 -7.60 -13.01 -11.85
C LEU A 504 -8.51 -11.82 -11.52
N PHE A 505 -9.75 -11.82 -12.02
CA PHE A 505 -10.55 -10.59 -12.09
C PHE A 505 -11.74 -10.53 -11.12
N SER A 506 -12.05 -11.59 -10.37
CA SER A 506 -13.24 -11.66 -9.51
C SER A 506 -13.02 -11.21 -8.05
N SER A 507 -11.82 -10.74 -7.68
CA SER A 507 -11.54 -10.27 -6.31
C SER A 507 -12.24 -8.93 -6.01
N PRO A 508 -12.93 -8.76 -4.87
CA PRO A 508 -13.57 -7.49 -4.53
C PRO A 508 -12.55 -6.39 -4.19
N SER A 509 -12.93 -5.13 -4.43
CA SER A 509 -12.17 -3.95 -3.97
C SER A 509 -12.10 -3.90 -2.44
N ILE A 510 -11.02 -3.31 -1.90
CA ILE A 510 -10.80 -3.12 -0.46
C ILE A 510 -12.00 -2.49 0.25
N LEU A 511 -12.74 -1.60 -0.43
CA LEU A 511 -13.90 -0.89 0.10
C LEU A 511 -15.05 -1.81 0.52
N TYR A 512 -15.08 -3.05 0.01
CA TYR A 512 -16.14 -4.03 0.25
C TYR A 512 -15.66 -5.25 1.06
N LYS A 513 -14.43 -5.23 1.58
CA LYS A 513 -13.90 -6.31 2.42
C LYS A 513 -14.45 -6.22 3.84
N VAL A 514 -14.68 -7.38 4.46
CA VAL A 514 -15.07 -7.48 5.87
C VAL A 514 -13.82 -7.33 6.75
N CYS A 515 -13.82 -6.37 7.67
CA CYS A 515 -12.73 -6.11 8.62
C CYS A 515 -11.32 -6.07 7.98
N PRO A 516 -11.10 -5.25 6.92
CA PRO A 516 -9.90 -5.33 6.08
C PRO A 516 -8.59 -5.21 6.89
N ARG A 517 -8.55 -4.29 7.87
CA ARG A 517 -7.37 -4.04 8.70
C ARG A 517 -7.01 -5.22 9.60
N THR A 518 -7.99 -5.78 10.31
CA THR A 518 -7.78 -6.89 11.24
C THR A 518 -7.35 -8.16 10.51
N VAL A 519 -8.00 -8.46 9.39
CA VAL A 519 -7.68 -9.63 8.55
C VAL A 519 -6.28 -9.51 7.96
N ALA A 520 -5.90 -8.32 7.45
CA ALA A 520 -4.57 -8.08 6.93
C ALA A 520 -3.48 -8.25 8.01
N GLU A 521 -3.71 -7.73 9.22
CA GLU A 521 -2.75 -7.86 10.33
C GLU A 521 -2.59 -9.30 10.82
N LEU A 522 -3.69 -10.07 10.88
CA LEU A 522 -3.65 -11.51 11.19
C LEU A 522 -2.85 -12.27 10.13
N ASN A 523 -3.11 -12.00 8.84
CA ASN A 523 -2.38 -12.64 7.74
C ASN A 523 -0.90 -12.29 7.76
N ARG A 524 -0.55 -11.03 8.06
CA ARG A 524 0.84 -10.57 8.19
C ARG A 524 1.55 -11.30 9.33
N THR A 525 0.95 -11.30 10.52
CA THR A 525 1.49 -11.98 11.71
C THR A 525 1.66 -13.48 11.46
N ALA A 526 0.65 -14.12 10.88
CA ALA A 526 0.68 -15.54 10.55
C ALA A 526 1.76 -15.87 9.50
N ALA A 527 1.98 -14.99 8.51
CA ALA A 527 3.07 -15.13 7.57
C ALA A 527 4.44 -15.00 8.23
N ASP A 528 4.58 -14.12 9.23
CA ASP A 528 5.80 -13.99 10.03
C ASP A 528 6.04 -15.25 10.87
N ASP A 529 5.00 -15.80 11.48
CA ASP A 529 5.05 -17.06 12.24
C ASP A 529 5.44 -18.24 11.34
N LEU A 530 4.86 -18.35 10.13
CA LEU A 530 5.27 -19.36 9.14
C LEU A 530 6.75 -19.27 8.80
N ARG A 531 7.27 -18.07 8.49
CA ARG A 531 8.69 -17.88 8.14
C ARG A 531 9.62 -18.27 9.28
N ASN A 532 9.18 -18.09 10.52
CA ASN A 532 9.93 -18.43 11.72
C ASN A 532 9.71 -19.88 12.21
N GLY A 533 8.97 -20.71 11.46
CA GLY A 533 8.70 -22.10 11.84
C GLY A 533 7.69 -22.29 12.99
N ARG A 534 6.99 -21.22 13.41
CA ARG A 534 5.93 -21.29 14.42
C ARG A 534 4.60 -21.70 13.80
N PHE A 535 4.56 -22.90 13.21
CA PHE A 535 3.45 -23.34 12.36
C PHE A 535 2.10 -23.41 13.10
N ALA A 536 2.08 -23.80 14.39
CA ALA A 536 0.85 -23.86 15.17
C ALA A 536 0.25 -22.47 15.48
N ASP A 537 1.10 -21.45 15.69
CA ASP A 537 0.63 -20.08 15.90
C ASP A 537 0.16 -19.45 14.59
N ALA A 538 0.85 -19.76 13.48
CA ALA A 538 0.41 -19.40 12.14
C ALA A 538 -0.96 -20.01 11.80
N GLU A 539 -1.16 -21.30 12.06
CA GLU A 539 -2.43 -22.00 11.87
C GLU A 539 -3.56 -21.29 12.64
N ARG A 540 -3.38 -21.02 13.94
CA ARG A 540 -4.38 -20.33 14.77
C ARG A 540 -4.77 -18.97 14.20
N SER A 541 -3.78 -18.21 13.76
CA SER A 541 -3.97 -16.87 13.19
C SER A 541 -4.68 -16.92 11.83
N TYR A 542 -4.31 -17.87 10.95
CA TYR A 542 -4.97 -18.04 9.66
C TYR A 542 -6.39 -18.59 9.77
N VAL A 543 -6.67 -19.51 10.72
CA VAL A 543 -8.04 -19.96 11.02
C VAL A 543 -8.88 -18.76 11.43
N THR A 544 -8.39 -17.96 12.38
CA THR A 544 -9.11 -16.75 12.85
C THR A 544 -9.35 -15.76 11.70
N SER A 545 -8.34 -15.54 10.85
CA SER A 545 -8.44 -14.69 9.67
C SER A 545 -9.50 -15.20 8.68
N PHE A 546 -9.51 -16.50 8.39
CA PHE A 546 -10.46 -17.13 7.49
C PHE A 546 -11.91 -17.08 8.03
N ASP A 547 -12.10 -17.30 9.33
CA ASP A 547 -13.41 -17.23 10.00
C ASP A 547 -13.94 -15.79 10.06
N PHE A 548 -13.04 -14.80 10.10
CA PHE A 548 -13.41 -13.39 9.95
C PHE A 548 -13.86 -13.06 8.54
N ALA A 549 -13.02 -13.36 7.55
CA ALA A 549 -13.29 -13.16 6.14
C ALA A 549 -12.54 -14.21 5.28
N PRO A 550 -13.26 -15.16 4.65
CA PRO A 550 -12.66 -16.12 3.75
C PRO A 550 -11.90 -15.42 2.61
N SER A 551 -10.61 -15.70 2.48
CA SER A 551 -9.74 -15.04 1.51
C SER A 551 -8.60 -15.96 1.06
N ILE A 552 -8.05 -15.67 -0.12
CA ILE A 552 -6.93 -16.44 -0.69
C ILE A 552 -5.70 -16.42 0.24
N PRO A 553 -5.23 -15.27 0.76
CA PRO A 553 -4.07 -15.25 1.65
C PRO A 553 -4.29 -16.09 2.91
N ALA A 554 -5.48 -16.00 3.53
CA ALA A 554 -5.79 -16.74 4.74
C ALA A 554 -5.81 -18.25 4.50
N LEU A 555 -6.51 -18.72 3.47
CA LEU A 555 -6.64 -20.15 3.20
C LEU A 555 -5.35 -20.78 2.68
N ARG A 556 -4.63 -20.09 1.79
CA ARG A 556 -3.30 -20.53 1.33
C ARG A 556 -2.34 -20.66 2.51
N GLY A 557 -2.29 -19.65 3.36
CA GLY A 557 -1.44 -19.63 4.55
C GLY A 557 -1.79 -20.75 5.54
N LEU A 558 -3.09 -20.99 5.74
CA LEU A 558 -3.58 -22.10 6.56
C LEU A 558 -3.14 -23.45 6.00
N PHE A 559 -3.34 -23.69 4.69
CA PHE A 559 -2.91 -24.94 4.06
C PHE A 559 -1.40 -25.14 4.17
N HIS A 560 -0.62 -24.05 4.07
CA HIS A 560 0.81 -24.10 4.27
C HIS A 560 1.18 -24.50 5.71
N ALA A 561 0.53 -23.90 6.71
CA ALA A 561 0.74 -24.26 8.12
C ALA A 561 0.35 -25.72 8.42
N LEU A 562 -0.75 -26.21 7.86
CA LEU A 562 -1.21 -27.59 8.05
C LEU A 562 -0.27 -28.61 7.37
N ASN A 563 0.13 -28.34 6.13
CA ASN A 563 1.10 -29.16 5.39
C ASN A 563 2.51 -29.08 6.00
N ALA A 564 2.88 -28.03 6.72
CA ALA A 564 4.13 -28.02 7.47
C ALA A 564 4.09 -28.96 8.70
N GLN A 565 2.90 -29.18 9.27
CA GLN A 565 2.68 -29.93 10.50
C GLN A 565 2.29 -31.41 10.30
N GLY A 566 2.16 -31.90 9.07
CA GLY A 566 1.69 -33.27 8.82
C GLY A 566 0.16 -33.43 8.97
N LYS A 567 -0.59 -32.33 8.79
CA LYS A 567 -2.06 -32.30 8.92
C LYS A 567 -2.75 -32.25 7.54
N GLU A 568 -2.27 -32.99 6.56
CA GLU A 568 -2.75 -32.92 5.16
C GLU A 568 -4.23 -33.30 5.01
N GLN A 569 -4.70 -34.23 5.84
CA GLN A 569 -6.12 -34.63 5.88
C GLN A 569 -7.03 -33.46 6.26
N GLU A 570 -6.56 -32.54 7.11
CA GLU A 570 -7.31 -31.34 7.46
C GLU A 570 -7.35 -30.36 6.27
N THR A 571 -6.24 -30.23 5.53
CA THR A 571 -6.20 -29.42 4.30
C THR A 571 -7.24 -29.91 3.27
N THR A 572 -7.27 -31.21 2.99
CA THR A 572 -8.21 -31.78 2.01
C THR A 572 -9.66 -31.68 2.49
N ALA A 573 -9.92 -31.92 3.78
CA ALA A 573 -11.25 -31.76 4.37
C ALA A 573 -11.76 -30.31 4.30
N ARG A 574 -10.91 -29.33 4.63
CA ARG A 574 -11.25 -27.90 4.55
C ARG A 574 -11.51 -27.45 3.12
N TYR A 575 -10.73 -27.93 2.15
CA TYR A 575 -10.99 -27.67 0.73
C TYR A 575 -12.33 -28.27 0.28
N ALA A 576 -12.62 -29.51 0.68
CA ALA A 576 -13.88 -30.18 0.35
C ALA A 576 -15.11 -29.44 0.91
N ALA A 577 -14.97 -28.82 2.09
CA ALA A 577 -16.02 -28.02 2.73
C ALA A 577 -16.30 -26.66 2.03
N LEU A 578 -15.46 -26.21 1.10
CA LEU A 578 -15.72 -24.99 0.33
C LEU A 578 -16.92 -25.18 -0.59
N THR A 579 -17.80 -24.18 -0.65
CA THR A 579 -18.95 -24.16 -1.56
C THR A 579 -18.50 -24.30 -3.02
N ASN A 580 -19.25 -25.06 -3.84
CA ASN A 580 -18.85 -25.40 -5.22
C ASN A 580 -18.63 -24.17 -6.12
N GLY A 581 -19.28 -23.04 -5.86
CA GLY A 581 -19.10 -21.77 -6.58
C GLY A 581 -18.07 -20.81 -5.99
N SER A 582 -17.31 -21.22 -4.96
CA SER A 582 -16.32 -20.35 -4.33
C SER A 582 -15.10 -20.13 -5.23
N LEU A 583 -14.72 -18.87 -5.43
CA LEU A 583 -13.47 -18.47 -6.12
C LEU A 583 -12.22 -19.04 -5.47
N LEU A 584 -12.29 -19.40 -4.19
CA LEU A 584 -11.18 -20.06 -3.48
C LEU A 584 -10.85 -21.44 -4.09
N ARG A 585 -11.84 -22.11 -4.72
CA ARG A 585 -11.66 -23.43 -5.36
C ARG A 585 -10.96 -23.37 -6.73
N SER A 586 -10.90 -22.19 -7.34
CA SER A 586 -10.20 -21.95 -8.61
C SER A 586 -8.88 -21.21 -8.42
N SER A 587 -8.52 -20.83 -7.19
CA SER A 587 -7.32 -20.07 -6.90
C SER A 587 -6.05 -20.95 -7.02
N PRO A 588 -5.11 -20.65 -7.94
CA PRO A 588 -3.86 -21.39 -8.10
C PRO A 588 -3.05 -21.62 -6.82
N PRO A 589 -2.86 -20.63 -5.91
CA PRO A 589 -2.10 -20.88 -4.68
C PRO A 589 -2.77 -21.86 -3.71
N ILE A 590 -4.11 -21.97 -3.74
CA ILE A 590 -4.84 -22.93 -2.93
C ILE A 590 -4.75 -24.31 -3.58
N LEU A 591 -4.94 -24.39 -4.90
CA LEU A 591 -4.78 -25.63 -5.65
C LEU A 591 -3.37 -26.21 -5.53
N LEU A 592 -2.34 -25.38 -5.62
CA LEU A 592 -0.96 -25.84 -5.47
C LEU A 592 -0.73 -26.48 -4.09
N ALA A 593 -1.16 -25.81 -3.01
CA ALA A 593 -1.05 -26.35 -1.65
C ALA A 593 -1.91 -27.61 -1.43
N LEU A 594 -3.07 -27.71 -2.09
CA LEU A 594 -3.90 -28.90 -2.09
C LEU A 594 -3.24 -30.08 -2.81
N GLY A 595 -2.63 -29.83 -3.97
CA GLY A 595 -1.86 -30.84 -4.72
C GLY A 595 -0.71 -31.39 -3.88
N ASP A 596 0.00 -30.49 -3.18
CA ASP A 596 1.06 -30.86 -2.24
C ASP A 596 0.52 -31.75 -1.10
N SER A 597 -0.67 -31.45 -0.56
CA SER A 597 -1.33 -32.29 0.46
C SER A 597 -1.67 -33.68 -0.05
N TYR A 598 -2.16 -33.81 -1.30
CA TYR A 598 -2.43 -35.13 -1.89
C TYR A 598 -1.14 -35.92 -2.10
N LEU A 599 -0.08 -35.28 -2.58
CA LEU A 599 1.21 -35.91 -2.77
C LEU A 599 1.78 -36.43 -1.43
N LEU A 600 1.74 -35.61 -0.39
CA LEU A 600 2.20 -35.97 0.97
C LEU A 600 1.37 -37.10 1.61
N GLN A 601 0.13 -37.33 1.17
CA GLN A 601 -0.71 -38.46 1.56
C GLN A 601 -0.51 -39.71 0.70
N GLY A 602 0.36 -39.66 -0.32
CA GLY A 602 0.56 -40.75 -1.28
C GLY A 602 -0.54 -40.85 -2.35
N MET A 603 -1.42 -39.86 -2.47
CA MET A 603 -2.51 -39.82 -3.46
C MET A 603 -2.03 -39.23 -4.78
N GLN A 604 -1.15 -39.95 -5.49
CA GLN A 604 -0.45 -39.45 -6.69
C GLN A 604 -1.40 -38.99 -7.80
N ASP A 605 -2.44 -39.76 -8.14
CA ASP A 605 -3.38 -39.39 -9.22
C ASP A 605 -4.13 -38.10 -8.91
N SER A 606 -4.51 -37.90 -7.64
CA SER A 606 -5.18 -36.68 -7.19
C SER A 606 -4.23 -35.47 -7.22
N ALA A 607 -2.98 -35.66 -6.80
CA ALA A 607 -1.95 -34.62 -6.89
C ALA A 607 -1.68 -34.23 -8.35
N ALA A 608 -1.51 -35.22 -9.23
CA ALA A 608 -1.28 -35.03 -10.67
C ALA A 608 -2.40 -34.23 -11.32
N ALA A 609 -3.66 -34.59 -11.07
CA ALA A 609 -4.83 -33.88 -11.60
C ALA A 609 -4.88 -32.41 -11.15
N VAL A 610 -4.53 -32.15 -9.88
CA VAL A 610 -4.50 -30.77 -9.36
C VAL A 610 -3.36 -29.95 -9.96
N TYR A 611 -2.15 -30.50 -10.09
CA TYR A 611 -1.04 -29.80 -10.73
C TYR A 611 -1.31 -29.54 -12.22
N GLN A 612 -1.85 -30.52 -12.95
CA GLN A 612 -2.26 -30.34 -14.34
C GLN A 612 -3.29 -29.23 -14.48
N ARG A 613 -4.26 -29.16 -13.55
CA ARG A 613 -5.24 -28.07 -13.51
C ARG A 613 -4.56 -26.72 -13.32
N VAL A 614 -3.58 -26.57 -12.42
CA VAL A 614 -2.84 -25.32 -12.22
C VAL A 614 -2.05 -24.93 -13.48
N THR A 615 -1.36 -25.87 -14.12
CA THR A 615 -0.61 -25.63 -15.37
C THR A 615 -1.54 -25.18 -16.49
N ALA A 616 -2.68 -25.86 -16.67
CA ALA A 616 -3.65 -25.55 -17.72
C ALA A 616 -4.35 -24.19 -17.55
N MET A 617 -4.25 -23.56 -16.37
CA MET A 617 -4.79 -22.20 -16.17
C MET A 617 -3.95 -21.12 -16.84
N HIS A 618 -2.66 -21.34 -17.10
CA HIS A 618 -1.76 -20.27 -17.58
C HIS A 618 -1.87 -18.98 -16.76
N TYR A 619 -2.03 -19.12 -15.43
CA TYR A 619 -2.31 -17.98 -14.55
C TYR A 619 -1.08 -17.06 -14.38
N SER A 620 0.09 -17.67 -14.20
CA SER A 620 1.39 -16.98 -14.25
C SER A 620 2.50 -17.99 -14.51
N GLU A 621 3.65 -17.50 -14.96
CA GLU A 621 4.85 -18.33 -15.14
C GLU A 621 5.24 -19.04 -13.86
N TRP A 622 5.25 -18.32 -12.74
CA TRP A 622 5.62 -18.87 -11.44
C TRP A 622 4.72 -20.04 -11.02
N PHE A 623 3.39 -19.91 -11.17
CA PHE A 623 2.48 -21.00 -10.81
C PHE A 623 2.60 -22.19 -11.77
N THR A 624 2.85 -21.92 -13.05
CA THR A 624 3.06 -22.94 -14.08
C THR A 624 4.33 -23.74 -13.79
N GLU A 625 5.46 -23.06 -13.60
CA GLU A 625 6.75 -23.66 -13.21
C GLU A 625 6.59 -24.44 -11.91
N ALA A 626 5.97 -23.84 -10.90
CA ALA A 626 5.78 -24.47 -9.60
C ALA A 626 5.02 -25.79 -9.69
N ALA A 627 3.90 -25.81 -10.43
CA ALA A 627 3.09 -27.01 -10.62
C ALA A 627 3.84 -28.09 -11.42
N LEU A 628 4.50 -27.72 -12.53
CA LEU A 628 5.28 -28.67 -13.34
C LEU A 628 6.43 -29.29 -12.53
N LEU A 629 7.12 -28.48 -11.71
CA LEU A 629 8.19 -28.94 -10.86
C LEU A 629 7.66 -29.95 -9.82
N ARG A 630 6.51 -29.68 -9.19
CA ARG A 630 5.90 -30.61 -8.22
C ARG A 630 5.42 -31.90 -8.87
N SER A 631 4.90 -31.84 -10.09
CA SER A 631 4.65 -33.04 -10.90
C SER A 631 5.94 -33.83 -11.17
N GLN A 632 7.08 -33.16 -11.37
CA GLN A 632 8.36 -33.84 -11.57
C GLN A 632 8.89 -34.47 -10.29
N TYR A 633 8.78 -33.80 -9.14
CA TYR A 633 9.10 -34.38 -7.82
C TYR A 633 8.35 -35.69 -7.57
N MET A 634 7.08 -35.74 -7.96
CA MET A 634 6.27 -36.96 -7.88
C MET A 634 6.78 -38.06 -8.83
N ARG A 635 7.13 -37.72 -10.09
CA ARG A 635 7.68 -38.69 -11.07
C ARG A 635 9.04 -39.24 -10.67
N ASP A 636 9.89 -38.39 -10.09
CA ASP A 636 11.21 -38.78 -9.58
C ASP A 636 11.13 -39.61 -8.28
N ALA A 637 9.92 -39.83 -7.76
CA ALA A 637 9.66 -40.55 -6.52
C ALA A 637 10.43 -39.99 -5.30
N VAL A 638 10.53 -38.67 -5.20
CA VAL A 638 11.17 -38.01 -4.04
C VAL A 638 10.33 -38.26 -2.79
N ASP A 639 11.01 -38.68 -1.72
CA ASP A 639 10.37 -38.98 -0.43
C ASP A 639 9.55 -37.80 0.13
N ALA A 640 8.43 -38.11 0.77
CA ALA A 640 7.50 -37.10 1.30
C ALA A 640 8.12 -36.21 2.39
N ALA A 641 9.04 -36.74 3.23
CA ALA A 641 9.72 -35.95 4.24
C ALA A 641 10.73 -34.98 3.60
N ALA A 642 11.42 -35.41 2.55
CA ALA A 642 12.29 -34.54 1.75
C ALA A 642 11.48 -33.43 1.06
N PHE A 643 10.35 -33.78 0.42
CA PHE A 643 9.43 -32.82 -0.20
C PHE A 643 8.94 -31.78 0.81
N ARG A 644 8.47 -32.22 1.97
CA ARG A 644 8.03 -31.34 3.06
C ARG A 644 9.14 -30.39 3.50
N THR A 645 10.37 -30.89 3.66
CA THR A 645 11.51 -30.06 4.08
C THR A 645 11.82 -28.96 3.06
N ILE A 646 11.73 -29.27 1.77
CA ILE A 646 12.03 -28.31 0.69
C ILE A 646 10.97 -27.21 0.60
N PHE A 647 9.68 -27.58 0.58
CA PHE A 647 8.58 -26.65 0.28
C PHE A 647 7.88 -26.06 1.51
N TYR A 648 7.97 -26.73 2.66
CA TYR A 648 7.28 -26.35 3.90
C TYR A 648 8.23 -26.17 5.09
N GLY A 649 9.50 -26.57 4.98
CA GLY A 649 10.49 -26.36 6.04
C GLY A 649 10.84 -24.89 6.24
N SER A 650 10.94 -24.45 7.49
CA SER A 650 11.53 -23.17 7.87
C SER A 650 13.06 -23.24 7.83
N VAL A 651 13.60 -23.56 6.65
CA VAL A 651 15.04 -23.68 6.42
C VAL A 651 15.56 -22.44 5.71
N THR A 652 16.74 -21.98 6.10
CA THR A 652 17.46 -20.93 5.37
C THR A 652 17.73 -21.39 3.94
N ALA A 653 17.96 -20.46 3.01
CA ALA A 653 18.30 -20.79 1.63
C ALA A 653 19.51 -21.75 1.55
N GLU A 654 20.52 -21.53 2.40
CA GLU A 654 21.70 -22.37 2.54
C GLU A 654 21.35 -23.81 2.97
N ARG A 655 20.47 -23.94 3.97
CA ARG A 655 20.05 -25.26 4.46
C ARG A 655 19.15 -25.98 3.44
N ARG A 656 18.32 -25.24 2.69
CA ARG A 656 17.56 -25.78 1.56
C ARG A 656 18.50 -26.29 0.46
N ALA A 657 19.53 -25.52 0.11
CA ALA A 657 20.55 -25.93 -0.86
C ALA A 657 21.28 -27.20 -0.40
N ALA A 658 21.69 -27.27 0.87
CA ALA A 658 22.34 -28.46 1.43
C ALA A 658 21.45 -29.71 1.37
N VAL A 659 20.14 -29.57 1.59
CA VAL A 659 19.17 -30.67 1.44
C VAL A 659 19.06 -31.10 -0.02
N LEU A 660 18.93 -30.14 -0.95
CA LEU A 660 18.89 -30.42 -2.39
C LEU A 660 20.16 -31.13 -2.88
N ASP A 661 21.33 -30.68 -2.44
CA ASP A 661 22.63 -31.31 -2.76
C ASP A 661 22.72 -32.74 -2.22
N SER A 662 22.23 -32.96 -0.99
CA SER A 662 22.20 -34.29 -0.41
C SER A 662 21.29 -35.23 -1.20
N LEU A 663 20.12 -34.76 -1.61
CA LEU A 663 19.18 -35.52 -2.42
C LEU A 663 19.74 -35.79 -3.82
N HIS A 664 20.44 -34.82 -4.40
CA HIS A 664 21.04 -34.98 -5.72
C HIS A 664 22.11 -36.07 -5.69
N ARG A 665 22.94 -36.12 -4.64
CA ARG A 665 23.91 -37.22 -4.45
C ARG A 665 23.25 -38.59 -4.34
N SER A 666 22.07 -38.69 -3.72
CA SER A 666 21.34 -39.95 -3.60
C SER A 666 20.51 -40.32 -4.83
N MET A 667 20.09 -39.32 -5.61
CA MET A 667 19.23 -39.47 -6.79
C MET A 667 19.79 -38.63 -7.96
N PRO A 668 20.98 -38.98 -8.50
CA PRO A 668 21.69 -38.14 -9.47
C PRO A 668 20.95 -37.95 -10.80
N ASN A 669 20.02 -38.85 -11.11
CA ASN A 669 19.22 -38.81 -12.34
C ASN A 669 17.82 -38.20 -12.12
N ALA A 670 17.48 -37.74 -10.90
CA ALA A 670 16.20 -37.10 -10.65
C ALA A 670 16.14 -35.74 -11.35
N VAL A 671 15.19 -35.60 -12.26
CA VAL A 671 15.07 -34.45 -13.16
C VAL A 671 14.75 -33.17 -12.39
N SER A 672 13.94 -33.25 -11.34
CA SER A 672 13.62 -32.13 -10.42
C SER A 672 14.87 -31.60 -9.69
N LEU A 673 15.80 -32.49 -9.33
CA LEU A 673 17.04 -32.12 -8.65
C LEU A 673 18.06 -31.56 -9.63
N LEU A 674 18.15 -32.14 -10.83
CA LEU A 674 18.93 -31.58 -11.93
C LEU A 674 18.43 -30.17 -12.27
N TYR A 675 17.11 -29.95 -12.33
CA TYR A 675 16.53 -28.63 -12.51
C TYR A 675 16.99 -27.63 -11.42
N HIS A 676 16.96 -28.05 -10.15
CA HIS A 676 17.44 -27.20 -9.06
C HIS A 676 18.94 -26.91 -9.14
N GLN A 677 19.76 -27.93 -9.38
CA GLN A 677 21.20 -27.74 -9.54
C GLN A 677 21.50 -26.83 -10.72
N ALA A 678 20.79 -27.03 -11.82
CA ALA A 678 20.89 -26.23 -13.02
C ALA A 678 20.52 -24.76 -12.79
N ALA A 679 19.40 -24.52 -12.12
CA ALA A 679 18.97 -23.19 -11.72
C ALA A 679 19.85 -22.54 -10.63
N LEU A 680 20.73 -23.30 -9.98
CA LEU A 680 21.62 -22.84 -8.90
C LEU A 680 23.11 -22.81 -9.29
N SER A 681 23.52 -23.44 -10.39
CA SER A 681 24.93 -23.65 -10.79
C SER A 681 25.52 -22.45 -11.54
N ASP A 682 26.83 -22.26 -11.40
CA ASP A 682 27.65 -21.28 -12.12
C ASP A 682 28.32 -21.86 -13.38
N SER A 683 28.08 -23.13 -13.75
CA SER A 683 28.70 -23.76 -14.94
C SER A 683 27.71 -23.93 -16.08
N SER A 684 28.19 -24.13 -17.32
CA SER A 684 27.37 -24.26 -18.53
C SER A 684 26.30 -25.35 -18.36
N VAL A 685 25.05 -24.92 -18.17
CA VAL A 685 23.96 -25.77 -17.66
C VAL A 685 23.24 -26.55 -18.77
N ARG A 686 23.58 -26.29 -20.04
CA ARG A 686 22.87 -26.79 -21.23
C ARG A 686 22.57 -28.30 -21.22
N PRO A 687 23.49 -29.20 -20.81
CA PRO A 687 23.20 -30.63 -20.83
C PRO A 687 22.13 -31.05 -19.81
N ALA A 688 21.93 -30.30 -18.73
CA ALA A 688 21.03 -30.65 -17.62
C ALA A 688 19.56 -30.37 -17.93
N PHE A 689 19.26 -29.61 -18.98
CA PHE A 689 17.88 -29.28 -19.37
C PHE A 689 17.29 -30.24 -20.42
N ASN A 690 18.12 -31.09 -21.03
CA ASN A 690 17.68 -32.07 -22.02
C ASN A 690 16.70 -33.08 -21.40
N GLY A 691 15.50 -33.19 -21.96
CA GLY A 691 14.45 -34.11 -21.50
C GLY A 691 13.50 -33.52 -20.45
N LEU A 692 13.64 -32.24 -20.08
CA LEU A 692 12.62 -31.54 -19.30
C LEU A 692 11.33 -31.32 -20.09
N PRO A 693 10.16 -31.32 -19.43
CA PRO A 693 8.94 -30.77 -20.03
C PRO A 693 9.17 -29.34 -20.53
N GLU A 694 8.61 -28.97 -21.68
CA GLU A 694 8.83 -27.67 -22.36
C GLU A 694 8.76 -26.47 -21.39
N GLY A 695 7.73 -26.40 -20.55
CA GLY A 695 7.57 -25.31 -19.58
C GLY A 695 8.65 -25.25 -18.49
N LEU A 696 9.21 -26.39 -18.07
CA LEU A 696 10.37 -26.41 -17.16
C LEU A 696 11.67 -26.10 -17.89
N MET A 697 11.81 -26.52 -19.14
CA MET A 697 12.96 -26.16 -19.97
C MET A 697 13.01 -24.63 -20.18
N TYR A 698 11.89 -24.00 -20.52
CA TYR A 698 11.76 -22.55 -20.58
C TYR A 698 12.22 -21.88 -19.28
N ALA A 699 11.61 -22.23 -18.15
CA ALA A 699 11.92 -21.61 -16.86
C ALA A 699 13.38 -21.82 -16.45
N GLY A 700 13.94 -23.00 -16.72
CA GLY A 700 15.34 -23.32 -16.45
C GLY A 700 16.31 -22.48 -17.27
N LEU A 701 16.07 -22.35 -18.59
CA LEU A 701 16.89 -21.54 -19.48
C LEU A 701 16.84 -20.05 -19.12
N VAL A 702 15.65 -19.52 -18.78
CA VAL A 702 15.50 -18.13 -18.33
C VAL A 702 16.28 -17.87 -17.04
N ARG A 703 16.15 -18.74 -16.03
CA ARG A 703 16.92 -18.62 -14.78
C ARG A 703 18.43 -18.70 -15.00
N ALA A 704 18.88 -19.59 -15.88
CA ALA A 704 20.29 -19.72 -16.24
C ALA A 704 20.80 -18.45 -16.94
N ALA A 705 20.01 -17.89 -17.85
CA ALA A 705 20.34 -16.65 -18.54
C ALA A 705 20.45 -15.47 -17.57
N GLU A 706 19.49 -15.32 -16.65
CA GLU A 706 19.52 -14.29 -15.60
C GLU A 706 20.77 -14.40 -14.72
N ARG A 707 21.15 -15.61 -14.32
CA ARG A 707 22.41 -15.83 -13.57
C ARG A 707 23.64 -15.51 -14.40
N SER A 708 23.66 -15.81 -15.70
CA SER A 708 24.77 -15.40 -16.56
C SER A 708 24.86 -13.88 -16.66
N MET A 709 23.73 -13.15 -16.70
CA MET A 709 23.74 -11.68 -16.59
C MET A 709 24.29 -11.21 -15.24
N GLU A 710 23.89 -11.83 -14.13
CA GLU A 710 24.40 -11.51 -12.78
C GLU A 710 25.92 -11.69 -12.66
N ARG A 711 26.51 -12.60 -13.44
CA ARG A 711 27.96 -12.82 -13.49
C ARG A 711 28.68 -11.95 -14.52
N GLY A 712 27.94 -11.19 -15.34
CA GLY A 712 28.48 -10.39 -16.43
C GLY A 712 28.82 -11.18 -17.71
N ALA A 713 28.36 -12.43 -17.82
CA ALA A 713 28.51 -13.29 -18.99
C ALA A 713 27.37 -13.04 -20.01
N PHE A 714 27.29 -11.83 -20.55
CA PHE A 714 26.16 -11.38 -21.37
C PHE A 714 25.97 -12.15 -22.69
N GLU A 715 27.05 -12.56 -23.35
CA GLU A 715 26.97 -13.40 -24.56
C GLU A 715 26.37 -14.79 -24.26
N GLU A 716 26.72 -15.39 -23.12
CA GLU A 716 26.12 -16.64 -22.67
C GLU A 716 24.63 -16.45 -22.34
N ALA A 717 24.30 -15.39 -21.60
CA ALA A 717 22.93 -15.05 -21.26
C ALA A 717 22.06 -14.84 -22.51
N LYS A 718 22.56 -14.08 -23.49
CA LYS A 718 21.91 -13.86 -24.78
C LYS A 718 21.60 -15.17 -25.50
N ALA A 719 22.57 -16.07 -25.59
CA ALA A 719 22.38 -17.37 -26.23
C ALA A 719 21.33 -18.23 -25.49
N LEU A 720 21.29 -18.19 -24.16
CA LEU A 720 20.32 -18.90 -23.35
C LEU A 720 18.89 -18.32 -23.48
N PHE A 721 18.74 -16.99 -23.53
CA PHE A 721 17.44 -16.37 -23.81
C PHE A 721 16.92 -16.73 -25.20
N TRP A 722 17.81 -16.74 -26.20
CA TRP A 722 17.45 -17.12 -27.56
C TRP A 722 16.97 -18.58 -27.64
N GLU A 723 17.61 -19.48 -26.92
CA GLU A 723 17.18 -20.88 -26.79
C GLU A 723 15.86 -21.01 -26.03
N ALA A 724 15.67 -20.24 -24.95
CA ALA A 724 14.43 -20.21 -24.18
C ALA A 724 13.23 -19.79 -25.04
N LYS A 725 13.43 -18.91 -26.02
CA LYS A 725 12.38 -18.42 -26.92
C LYS A 725 11.64 -19.54 -27.64
N ASN A 726 12.34 -20.59 -28.06
CA ASN A 726 11.74 -21.74 -28.75
C ASN A 726 10.83 -22.58 -27.84
N ASN A 727 10.91 -22.38 -26.52
CA ASN A 727 10.16 -23.11 -25.51
C ASN A 727 9.18 -22.21 -24.75
N ALA A 728 9.04 -20.94 -25.16
CA ALA A 728 8.15 -20.01 -24.51
C ALA A 728 6.69 -20.49 -24.64
N PRO A 729 5.94 -20.58 -23.53
CA PRO A 729 4.60 -21.14 -23.57
C PRO A 729 3.57 -20.21 -24.23
N THR A 730 3.91 -18.93 -24.42
CA THR A 730 3.06 -17.95 -25.11
C THR A 730 3.92 -16.99 -25.92
N ARG A 731 3.30 -16.33 -26.91
CA ARG A 731 3.97 -15.32 -27.75
C ARG A 731 4.51 -14.16 -26.92
N VAL A 732 3.74 -13.66 -25.95
CA VAL A 732 4.14 -12.53 -25.08
C VAL A 732 5.43 -12.83 -24.32
N LEU A 733 5.55 -14.06 -23.82
CA LEU A 733 6.77 -14.50 -23.13
C LEU A 733 7.96 -14.64 -24.07
N ALA A 734 7.74 -14.98 -25.35
CA ALA A 734 8.78 -14.99 -26.37
C ALA A 734 9.24 -13.56 -26.73
N ASP A 735 8.29 -12.63 -26.89
CA ASP A 735 8.57 -11.22 -27.20
C ASP A 735 9.35 -10.54 -26.06
N ARG A 736 9.01 -10.82 -24.81
CA ARG A 736 9.77 -10.35 -23.64
C ARG A 736 11.23 -10.83 -23.65
N LEU A 737 11.51 -12.02 -24.17
CA LEU A 737 12.89 -12.52 -24.28
C LEU A 737 13.71 -11.77 -25.34
N ASP A 738 13.08 -11.26 -26.39
CA ASP A 738 13.76 -10.39 -27.36
C ASP A 738 14.26 -9.11 -26.66
N GLU A 739 13.45 -8.54 -25.78
CA GLU A 739 13.86 -7.38 -24.99
C GLU A 739 15.02 -7.70 -24.03
N ARG A 740 15.02 -8.88 -23.40
CA ARG A 740 16.14 -9.32 -22.54
C ARG A 740 17.43 -9.54 -23.34
N ILE A 741 17.33 -9.98 -24.59
CA ILE A 741 18.46 -10.11 -25.51
C ILE A 741 19.03 -8.72 -25.85
N GLU A 742 18.18 -7.75 -26.19
CA GLU A 742 18.61 -6.38 -26.45
C GLU A 742 19.27 -5.72 -25.24
N LEU A 743 18.75 -5.99 -24.04
CA LEU A 743 19.34 -5.52 -22.79
C LEU A 743 20.77 -6.07 -22.59
N CYS A 744 21.03 -7.33 -22.97
CA CYS A 744 22.39 -7.88 -22.93
C CYS A 744 23.33 -7.10 -23.85
N ASP A 745 22.92 -6.84 -25.09
CA ASP A 745 23.71 -6.07 -26.07
C ASP A 745 23.99 -4.64 -25.60
N PHE A 746 22.95 -3.99 -25.06
CA PHE A 746 23.08 -2.65 -24.50
C PHE A 746 24.05 -2.61 -23.31
N THR A 747 23.91 -3.55 -22.38
CA THR A 747 24.74 -3.59 -21.17
C THR A 747 26.21 -3.88 -21.51
N MET A 748 26.49 -4.74 -22.49
CA MET A 748 27.86 -4.95 -22.98
C MET A 748 28.47 -3.66 -23.52
N THR A 749 27.69 -2.89 -24.28
CA THR A 749 28.16 -1.62 -24.87
C THR A 749 28.43 -0.56 -23.81
N GLU A 750 27.56 -0.44 -22.80
CA GLU A 750 27.70 0.54 -21.70
C GLU A 750 28.84 0.22 -20.72
N LEU A 751 29.27 -1.04 -20.62
CA LEU A 751 30.33 -1.47 -19.70
C LEU A 751 31.72 -1.49 -20.35
N GLN A 752 31.83 -1.32 -21.67
CA GLN A 752 33.08 -1.15 -22.41
C GLN A 752 33.54 0.30 -22.37
#